data_AF-A0A0U0W7D1-F1
#
_entry.id   AF-A0A0U0W7D1-F1
#
_cell.length_a   1.000
_cell.length_b   1.000
_cell.length_c   1.000
_cell.angle_alpha   90.00
_cell.angle_beta   90.00
_cell.angle_gamma   90.00
#
_symmetry.space_group_name_H-M   'P 1'
#
loop_
_entity.id
_entity.type
_entity.pdbx_description
1 polymer ?
#
loop_
_entity_poly.entity_id
_entity_poly.type
_entity_poly.pdbx_seq_one_letter_code
_entity_poly.pdbx_strand_id
1 'polypeptide(L)'
;MRIGGRWGRRNAGPDAKTRQRAPHVKSSQAFGVATIALLVLAGAVGAGAPPSPVTVPPVRAAVTPVAAVSPSLPNLSGPVVVSVERSPTAFHVAEPALSAPPPPMIVNAPGALGIPSIALSAYRNAEQKMAVAAPGCGISWNLLAGIGRIESGHAGGGAVDARGTAVQPIYGPSLDGTLPGNEVIISSSVGNRVTYARAMGPMQFLPGTWARYASDGDGDGIADPQNLFDSTLAAARYLCSGGLNLRDPSAVMAAILRYNNSVSYAQNVLGWAAAYATGVVPVDLPPITGPPPPLGDAHLEHPEGLGPNLPMNVNGLPIDDPMSRIPLIDFSQPQSVGQPPMFPWMMPPTPPRPRPSRPARRRRRHPPRADRLRLHSAVMSSHDSPGSKDDLTSAIRTALGKVIDPELRRPITELGMVKGIDVDPAGGVHVEIYLTTAACPKKTEISERVTAAVADVPGTGAVKVSLDVMNDEQRTELRKQLRGDAREPVIPFAQPDSLTRVYAVASGKGGVGKSTVTVNLAAAMAARGLSVGVLDADIHGHSIPRMMGSTDRPTQVESMILPPIAHEVKVISIAQFTEGNTPVVWRGPMLHRALQQFLADVYWGDLDVLLLDLPPGTGDVAISVAQLIPNAEIVVVTTPQLAAAEVAERAGSIAVQTRQRIVGVVENMSGLLLPDGSTMQVFGEGGGRQVAERLSRAVGADVPLLGQVPLDPALVAAGDSGTPIVLSAPDSPVAKELRGVADALSARRRGLAGMSLGLDPTRR
;
A
#
# COMPACT_ATOMS: atom_id res chain seq x y z
N MET A 1 57.68 -0.50 -45.50
CA MET A 1 58.95 0.20 -45.82
C MET A 1 59.80 0.27 -44.55
N ARG A 2 61.14 0.25 -44.61
CA ARG A 2 62.05 0.20 -43.44
C ARG A 2 62.81 1.51 -43.23
N ILE A 3 62.95 1.94 -41.97
CA ILE A 3 64.08 2.71 -41.39
C ILE A 3 64.13 2.31 -39.89
N GLY A 4 65.22 2.00 -39.17
CA GLY A 4 66.66 1.89 -39.49
C GLY A 4 67.53 2.83 -38.63
N GLY A 5 68.35 2.41 -37.65
CA GLY A 5 68.41 1.13 -36.93
C GLY A 5 69.66 0.96 -36.02
N ARG A 6 69.47 0.27 -34.86
CA ARG A 6 70.42 -0.60 -34.10
C ARG A 6 71.73 -0.02 -33.48
N TRP A 7 72.13 -0.69 -32.37
CA TRP A 7 73.40 -0.61 -31.58
C TRP A 7 73.49 0.51 -30.52
N GLY A 8 74.00 0.28 -29.30
CA GLY A 8 74.31 -1.01 -28.66
C GLY A 8 74.95 -0.93 -27.25
N ARG A 9 74.49 -1.80 -26.32
CA ARG A 9 75.08 -2.29 -25.03
C ARG A 9 75.92 -1.36 -24.11
N ARG A 10 75.58 -1.40 -22.81
CA ARG A 10 76.52 -1.29 -21.65
C ARG A 10 76.25 -2.45 -20.68
N ASN A 11 77.17 -2.70 -19.72
CA ASN A 11 77.06 -3.83 -18.77
C ASN A 11 77.81 -3.56 -17.43
N ALA A 12 77.39 -4.24 -16.36
CA ALA A 12 78.11 -4.58 -15.10
C ALA A 12 78.51 -3.50 -14.03
N GLY A 13 77.70 -3.42 -12.96
CA GLY A 13 78.09 -3.50 -11.52
C GLY A 13 78.84 -2.34 -10.81
N PRO A 14 79.05 -2.41 -9.46
CA PRO A 14 78.59 -3.43 -8.49
C PRO A 14 77.92 -2.90 -7.16
N ASP A 15 77.31 -3.83 -6.40
CA ASP A 15 76.99 -3.94 -4.95
C ASP A 15 76.90 -2.75 -3.96
N ALA A 16 75.84 -2.72 -3.11
CA ALA A 16 75.92 -3.04 -1.66
C ALA A 16 74.60 -2.90 -0.80
N LYS A 17 74.18 -3.99 -0.15
CA LYS A 17 73.52 -4.19 1.20
C LYS A 17 72.41 -3.26 1.78
N THR A 18 71.29 -3.92 2.17
CA THR A 18 70.35 -3.62 3.31
C THR A 18 69.43 -2.38 3.22
N ARG A 19 68.24 -2.29 3.87
CA ARG A 19 67.61 -3.11 4.96
C ARG A 19 66.06 -3.10 4.91
N GLN A 20 65.43 -4.20 5.38
CA GLN A 20 64.07 -4.34 5.97
C GLN A 20 62.76 -3.89 5.25
N ARG A 21 61.91 -4.90 4.96
CA ARG A 21 60.43 -5.06 5.17
C ARG A 21 59.44 -3.91 4.83
N ALA A 22 58.25 -4.16 4.27
CA ALA A 22 57.66 -5.33 3.57
C ALA A 22 56.26 -4.95 3.01
N PRO A 23 55.84 -5.48 1.84
CA PRO A 23 54.42 -5.51 1.45
C PRO A 23 53.91 -6.88 0.94
N HIS A 24 52.60 -6.96 0.66
CA HIS A 24 51.92 -8.10 0.02
C HIS A 24 52.47 -8.47 -1.37
N VAL A 25 52.37 -9.75 -1.73
CA VAL A 25 52.03 -10.20 -3.10
C VAL A 25 51.10 -11.44 -3.02
N LYS A 26 50.06 -11.49 -3.87
CA LYS A 26 49.38 -12.73 -4.28
C LYS A 26 49.86 -13.10 -5.68
N SER A 27 50.28 -14.35 -5.90
CA SER A 27 50.13 -15.04 -7.19
C SER A 27 50.38 -16.53 -7.02
N SER A 28 49.70 -17.35 -7.81
CA SER A 28 49.83 -18.81 -7.81
C SER A 28 50.61 -19.32 -9.03
N GLN A 29 51.23 -20.48 -8.88
CA GLN A 29 51.29 -21.55 -9.88
C GLN A 29 51.56 -22.88 -9.16
N ALA A 30 51.24 -24.02 -9.78
CA ALA A 30 51.19 -25.33 -9.12
C ALA A 30 51.82 -26.42 -10.00
N PHE A 31 52.39 -27.48 -9.39
CA PHE A 31 52.46 -28.86 -9.91
C PHE A 31 53.05 -29.82 -8.84
N GLY A 32 52.74 -31.12 -8.92
CA GLY A 32 53.22 -32.20 -8.01
C GLY A 32 52.17 -32.56 -6.94
N VAL A 33 51.42 -33.67 -6.96
CA VAL A 33 51.71 -35.12 -7.10
C VAL A 33 52.29 -35.76 -5.83
N ALA A 34 51.46 -36.50 -5.08
CA ALA A 34 51.82 -37.76 -4.41
C ALA A 34 50.59 -38.51 -3.82
N THR A 35 50.59 -39.83 -4.02
CA THR A 35 49.67 -40.91 -3.59
C THR A 35 49.51 -41.14 -2.08
N ILE A 36 48.43 -41.84 -1.69
CA ILE A 36 48.42 -43.04 -0.82
C ILE A 36 47.15 -43.87 -1.14
N ALA A 37 47.13 -45.19 -0.82
CA ALA A 37 46.14 -46.17 -1.31
C ALA A 37 45.71 -47.22 -0.23
N LEU A 38 45.23 -48.40 -0.68
CA LEU A 38 44.69 -49.58 0.07
C LEU A 38 43.19 -49.47 0.45
N LEU A 39 42.36 -50.53 0.44
CA LEU A 39 42.48 -51.98 0.09
C LEU A 39 41.23 -52.37 -0.79
N VAL A 40 40.74 -53.61 -1.05
CA VAL A 40 40.89 -54.98 -0.50
C VAL A 40 40.66 -56.06 -1.60
N LEU A 41 40.58 -57.35 -1.24
CA LEU A 41 40.35 -58.54 -2.11
C LEU A 41 38.90 -58.62 -2.65
N ALA A 42 38.52 -59.27 -3.77
CA ALA A 42 39.06 -60.37 -4.63
C ALA A 42 38.58 -61.81 -4.30
N GLY A 43 37.98 -62.48 -5.30
CA GLY A 43 37.54 -63.90 -5.26
C GLY A 43 36.87 -64.35 -6.57
N ALA A 44 37.15 -65.59 -7.01
CA ALA A 44 36.58 -66.24 -8.22
C ALA A 44 35.49 -67.28 -7.81
N VAL A 45 34.81 -68.10 -8.63
CA VAL A 45 35.11 -68.78 -9.92
C VAL A 45 33.79 -69.15 -10.64
N GLY A 46 33.81 -69.42 -11.95
CA GLY A 46 32.79 -70.27 -12.62
C GLY A 46 32.42 -69.82 -14.04
N ALA A 47 32.34 -70.76 -14.99
CA ALA A 47 31.96 -70.49 -16.38
C ALA A 47 31.08 -71.60 -16.95
N GLY A 48 30.15 -71.23 -17.85
CA GLY A 48 29.26 -72.14 -18.57
C GLY A 48 28.52 -71.44 -19.72
N ALA A 49 28.25 -72.16 -20.79
CA ALA A 49 27.55 -71.76 -22.03
C ALA A 49 26.92 -73.03 -22.64
N PRO A 50 26.06 -73.00 -23.70
CA PRO A 50 25.59 -71.90 -24.56
C PRO A 50 24.03 -71.79 -24.50
N PRO A 51 23.24 -71.24 -25.47
CA PRO A 51 23.59 -70.54 -26.72
C PRO A 51 22.88 -69.18 -27.00
N SER A 52 23.29 -68.59 -28.13
CA SER A 52 22.83 -67.36 -28.81
C SER A 52 21.38 -67.42 -29.34
N PRO A 53 20.80 -66.38 -29.98
CA PRO A 53 21.31 -65.03 -30.33
C PRO A 53 20.38 -63.90 -29.75
N VAL A 54 20.38 -62.60 -30.11
CA VAL A 54 20.89 -61.83 -31.26
C VAL A 54 21.43 -60.45 -30.81
N THR A 55 22.45 -59.98 -31.53
CA THR A 55 22.88 -58.58 -31.69
C THR A 55 21.70 -57.59 -31.89
N VAL A 56 21.80 -56.30 -31.53
CA VAL A 56 22.53 -55.26 -32.30
C VAL A 56 23.17 -54.19 -31.37
N PRO A 57 24.41 -53.74 -31.65
CA PRO A 57 25.11 -52.68 -30.90
C PRO A 57 24.73 -51.24 -31.33
N PRO A 58 25.14 -50.18 -30.59
CA PRO A 58 24.44 -48.89 -30.61
C PRO A 58 25.10 -47.75 -31.42
N VAL A 59 24.27 -46.78 -31.82
CA VAL A 59 24.62 -45.40 -32.22
C VAL A 59 23.49 -44.53 -31.64
N ARG A 60 23.70 -43.58 -30.70
CA ARG A 60 24.18 -42.19 -30.87
C ARG A 60 23.43 -41.42 -31.99
N ALA A 61 23.00 -40.17 -31.83
CA ALA A 61 23.09 -39.22 -30.70
C ALA A 61 21.76 -38.41 -30.58
N ALA A 62 21.57 -37.48 -29.63
CA ALA A 62 21.80 -36.02 -29.77
C ALA A 62 21.85 -35.49 -31.24
N VAL A 63 21.32 -34.31 -31.59
CA VAL A 63 21.11 -33.09 -30.80
C VAL A 63 19.81 -32.35 -31.22
N THR A 64 19.32 -31.49 -30.33
CA THR A 64 18.52 -30.25 -30.52
C THR A 64 19.11 -29.26 -31.57
N PRO A 65 18.57 -28.03 -31.83
CA PRO A 65 17.27 -27.38 -31.46
C PRO A 65 16.62 -26.50 -32.58
N VAL A 66 15.62 -25.68 -32.19
CA VAL A 66 15.12 -24.41 -32.80
C VAL A 66 14.53 -24.41 -34.22
N ALA A 67 13.36 -23.77 -34.36
CA ALA A 67 12.78 -23.34 -35.65
C ALA A 67 13.05 -21.85 -35.94
N ALA A 68 13.26 -21.49 -37.21
CA ALA A 68 13.39 -20.12 -37.70
C ALA A 68 12.56 -19.94 -39.00
N VAL A 69 12.20 -18.70 -39.34
CA VAL A 69 11.16 -18.40 -40.37
C VAL A 69 11.60 -17.34 -41.37
N SER A 70 11.55 -17.64 -42.68
CA SER A 70 11.50 -16.67 -43.80
C SER A 70 11.17 -17.40 -45.14
N PRO A 71 10.89 -16.75 -46.29
CA PRO A 71 9.50 -16.48 -46.66
C PRO A 71 9.09 -16.89 -48.10
N SER A 72 7.89 -16.46 -48.50
CA SER A 72 7.32 -16.36 -49.87
C SER A 72 6.94 -17.65 -50.65
N LEU A 73 5.62 -17.89 -50.71
CA LEU A 73 4.71 -17.98 -51.88
C LEU A 73 5.16 -18.68 -53.21
N PRO A 74 4.22 -19.25 -54.00
CA PRO A 74 2.76 -19.05 -53.93
C PRO A 74 1.89 -20.32 -53.79
N ASN A 75 0.70 -20.12 -53.22
CA ASN A 75 -0.57 -20.80 -53.53
C ASN A 75 -0.64 -22.35 -53.44
N LEU A 76 -1.17 -22.88 -52.32
CA LEU A 76 -2.52 -23.52 -52.25
C LEU A 76 -2.77 -24.25 -50.90
N SER A 77 -3.96 -24.05 -50.34
CA SER A 77 -4.77 -25.04 -49.60
C SER A 77 -4.20 -25.84 -48.40
N GLY A 78 -3.64 -25.15 -47.39
CA GLY A 78 -3.74 -25.55 -45.97
C GLY A 78 -2.90 -26.75 -45.46
N PRO A 79 -2.62 -26.82 -44.13
CA PRO A 79 -1.88 -27.93 -43.54
C PRO A 79 -2.79 -29.15 -43.35
N VAL A 80 -2.64 -30.15 -44.24
CA VAL A 80 -3.32 -31.45 -44.09
C VAL A 80 -2.65 -32.27 -42.99
N VAL A 81 -3.37 -32.50 -41.89
CA VAL A 81 -2.94 -33.43 -40.84
C VAL A 81 -3.23 -34.86 -41.31
N VAL A 82 -2.17 -35.61 -41.65
CA VAL A 82 -2.27 -37.04 -41.96
C VAL A 82 -1.85 -37.84 -40.72
N SER A 83 -2.83 -38.24 -39.90
CA SER A 83 -2.63 -39.23 -38.85
C SER A 83 -2.65 -40.65 -39.43
N VAL A 84 -1.68 -41.47 -39.05
CA VAL A 84 -1.67 -42.91 -39.36
C VAL A 84 -1.44 -43.67 -38.06
N GLU A 85 -2.52 -44.15 -37.45
CA GLU A 85 -2.44 -45.08 -36.32
C GLU A 85 -2.12 -46.50 -36.81
N ARG A 86 -1.40 -47.27 -35.99
CA ARG A 86 -1.43 -48.74 -36.07
C ARG A 86 -1.11 -49.39 -34.72
N SER A 87 -1.87 -50.44 -34.43
CA SER A 87 -2.02 -51.11 -33.13
C SER A 87 -2.24 -52.62 -33.39
N PRO A 88 -2.25 -53.50 -32.36
CA PRO A 88 -1.29 -53.63 -31.26
C PRO A 88 -0.89 -55.12 -31.02
N THR A 89 -0.22 -55.43 -29.89
CA THR A 89 -0.19 -56.76 -29.19
C THR A 89 0.50 -57.95 -29.89
N ALA A 90 0.99 -58.99 -29.20
CA ALA A 90 1.28 -59.23 -27.77
C ALA A 90 2.27 -60.41 -27.61
N PHE A 91 2.85 -60.58 -26.40
CA PHE A 91 3.37 -61.87 -25.93
C PHE A 91 3.24 -61.98 -24.39
N HIS A 92 3.16 -63.20 -23.86
CA HIS A 92 2.89 -63.54 -22.45
C HIS A 92 3.95 -64.50 -21.87
N VAL A 93 3.91 -65.00 -20.63
CA VAL A 93 3.81 -64.45 -19.24
C VAL A 93 4.35 -65.59 -18.35
N ALA A 94 4.97 -65.28 -17.20
CA ALA A 94 5.12 -66.24 -16.09
C ALA A 94 4.87 -65.53 -14.74
N GLU A 95 4.32 -66.26 -13.77
CA GLU A 95 3.70 -65.77 -12.53
C GLU A 95 4.19 -66.54 -11.29
N PRO A 96 3.83 -66.16 -10.04
CA PRO A 96 3.54 -64.82 -9.52
C PRO A 96 4.19 -64.55 -8.14
N ALA A 97 4.57 -63.29 -7.84
CA ALA A 97 4.80 -62.86 -6.46
C ALA A 97 4.58 -61.34 -6.28
N LEU A 98 3.73 -60.98 -5.32
CA LEU A 98 3.23 -59.66 -4.93
C LEU A 98 4.30 -58.56 -4.71
N SER A 99 4.93 -58.05 -5.77
CA SER A 99 5.74 -56.82 -5.71
C SER A 99 5.83 -56.09 -7.06
N ALA A 100 4.69 -55.58 -7.52
CA ALA A 100 4.74 -54.41 -8.39
C ALA A 100 5.24 -53.22 -7.55
N PRO A 101 6.21 -52.41 -8.02
CA PRO A 101 6.41 -51.09 -7.42
C PRO A 101 5.08 -50.33 -7.53
N PRO A 102 4.64 -49.61 -6.48
CA PRO A 102 3.33 -48.96 -6.49
C PRO A 102 3.22 -47.97 -7.66
N PRO A 103 1.99 -47.64 -8.13
CA PRO A 103 1.81 -46.51 -9.02
C PRO A 103 2.50 -45.28 -8.42
N PRO A 104 3.10 -44.40 -9.24
CA PRO A 104 3.99 -43.34 -8.78
C PRO A 104 3.27 -42.54 -7.68
N MET A 105 3.73 -42.71 -6.44
CA MET A 105 3.04 -42.13 -5.30
C MET A 105 3.12 -40.62 -5.45
N ILE A 106 1.98 -40.01 -5.74
CA ILE A 106 1.79 -38.58 -5.53
C ILE A 106 1.83 -38.42 -4.01
N VAL A 107 3.03 -38.19 -3.47
CA VAL A 107 3.25 -37.81 -2.06
C VAL A 107 2.85 -36.35 -1.87
N ASN A 108 1.63 -36.03 -2.29
CA ASN A 108 0.84 -34.98 -1.66
C ASN A 108 0.48 -35.51 -0.27
N ALA A 109 1.42 -35.37 0.65
CA ALA A 109 1.09 -35.36 2.06
C ALA A 109 -0.07 -34.36 2.28
N PRO A 110 -1.07 -34.67 3.11
CA PRO A 110 -2.11 -33.71 3.44
C PRO A 110 -1.44 -32.44 4.00
N GLY A 111 -1.63 -31.31 3.32
CA GLY A 111 -0.87 -30.07 3.56
C GLY A 111 0.09 -29.63 2.46
N ALA A 112 0.17 -30.31 1.31
CA ALA A 112 1.10 -29.99 0.20
C ALA A 112 1.16 -28.51 -0.26
N LEU A 113 0.05 -27.75 -0.12
CA LEU A 113 0.02 -26.28 -0.27
C LEU A 113 -0.75 -25.59 0.89
N GLY A 114 -0.74 -26.21 2.07
CA GLY A 114 -1.38 -25.70 3.30
C GLY A 114 -2.87 -26.03 3.47
N ILE A 115 -3.45 -26.93 2.67
CA ILE A 115 -4.83 -27.41 2.91
C ILE A 115 -4.86 -28.37 4.12
N PRO A 116 -5.68 -28.13 5.16
CA PRO A 116 -5.90 -29.07 6.26
C PRO A 116 -6.53 -30.38 5.78
N SER A 117 -6.21 -31.51 6.43
CA SER A 117 -6.70 -32.84 6.04
C SER A 117 -8.24 -32.92 6.01
N ILE A 118 -8.92 -32.39 7.03
CA ILE A 118 -10.38 -32.38 7.12
C ILE A 118 -11.04 -31.48 6.07
N ALA A 119 -10.42 -30.35 5.72
CA ALA A 119 -10.89 -29.50 4.63
C ALA A 119 -10.75 -30.21 3.27
N LEU A 120 -9.62 -30.88 3.03
CA LEU A 120 -9.41 -31.68 1.83
C LEU A 120 -10.43 -32.83 1.71
N SER A 121 -10.82 -33.45 2.83
CA SER A 121 -11.91 -34.43 2.87
C SER A 121 -13.27 -33.82 2.51
N ALA A 122 -13.60 -32.63 3.02
CA ALA A 122 -14.84 -31.92 2.68
C ALA A 122 -14.93 -31.55 1.19
N TYR A 123 -13.86 -30.98 0.61
CA TYR A 123 -13.81 -30.65 -0.82
C TYR A 123 -13.99 -31.87 -1.73
N ARG A 124 -13.44 -33.03 -1.33
CA ARG A 124 -13.59 -34.30 -2.07
C ARG A 124 -14.95 -34.97 -1.86
N ASN A 125 -15.53 -34.89 -0.66
CA ASN A 125 -16.88 -35.39 -0.39
C ASN A 125 -17.91 -34.65 -1.26
N ALA A 126 -17.84 -33.31 -1.30
CA ALA A 126 -18.73 -32.51 -2.12
C ALA A 126 -18.56 -32.77 -3.62
N GLU A 127 -17.34 -32.93 -4.12
CA GLU A 127 -17.07 -33.36 -5.51
C GLU A 127 -17.73 -34.72 -5.80
N GLN A 128 -17.57 -35.72 -4.93
CA GLN A 128 -18.17 -37.05 -5.09
C GLN A 128 -19.70 -37.02 -5.03
N LYS A 129 -20.30 -36.32 -4.07
CA LYS A 129 -21.76 -36.13 -3.98
C LYS A 129 -22.31 -35.44 -5.23
N MET A 130 -21.63 -34.41 -5.74
CA MET A 130 -22.05 -33.70 -6.96
C MET A 130 -21.78 -34.48 -8.25
N ALA A 131 -20.79 -35.38 -8.30
CA ALA A 131 -20.60 -36.28 -9.43
C ALA A 131 -21.78 -37.26 -9.60
N VAL A 132 -22.46 -37.62 -8.51
CA VAL A 132 -23.69 -38.43 -8.54
C VAL A 132 -24.93 -37.56 -8.79
N ALA A 133 -25.09 -36.45 -8.05
CA ALA A 133 -26.29 -35.60 -8.12
C ALA A 133 -26.39 -34.74 -9.40
N ALA A 134 -25.26 -34.34 -9.98
CA ALA A 134 -25.19 -33.49 -11.16
C ALA A 134 -23.94 -33.81 -12.03
N PRO A 135 -23.82 -35.02 -12.62
CA PRO A 135 -22.63 -35.45 -13.38
C PRO A 135 -22.24 -34.51 -14.53
N GLY A 136 -23.22 -33.82 -15.13
CA GLY A 136 -23.02 -32.80 -16.16
C GLY A 136 -22.31 -31.53 -15.67
N CYS A 137 -22.40 -31.20 -14.37
CA CYS A 137 -21.72 -30.03 -13.81
C CYS A 137 -20.20 -30.18 -13.80
N GLY A 138 -19.67 -31.31 -13.34
CA GLY A 138 -18.21 -31.54 -13.35
C GLY A 138 -17.38 -30.57 -12.51
N ILE A 139 -17.95 -30.05 -11.42
CA ILE A 139 -17.20 -29.31 -10.40
C ILE A 139 -16.03 -30.14 -9.85
N SER A 140 -14.94 -29.50 -9.44
CA SER A 140 -13.78 -30.17 -8.85
C SER A 140 -13.48 -29.74 -7.42
N TRP A 141 -12.88 -30.64 -6.64
CA TRP A 141 -12.40 -30.36 -5.28
C TRP A 141 -11.35 -29.23 -5.26
N ASN A 142 -10.57 -29.08 -6.34
CA ASN A 142 -9.61 -27.99 -6.52
C ASN A 142 -10.29 -26.62 -6.55
N LEU A 143 -11.42 -26.49 -7.25
CA LEU A 143 -12.18 -25.23 -7.32
C LEU A 143 -12.79 -24.87 -5.96
N LEU A 144 -13.39 -25.85 -5.28
CA LEU A 144 -13.95 -25.68 -3.94
C LEU A 144 -12.86 -25.32 -2.90
N ALA A 145 -11.68 -25.93 -3.00
CA ALA A 145 -10.52 -25.58 -2.20
C ALA A 145 -10.01 -24.16 -2.52
N GLY A 146 -10.00 -23.75 -3.79
CA GLY A 146 -9.64 -22.39 -4.20
C GLY A 146 -10.53 -21.34 -3.53
N ILE A 147 -11.85 -21.56 -3.53
CA ILE A 147 -12.83 -20.72 -2.81
C ILE A 147 -12.57 -20.76 -1.30
N GLY A 148 -12.55 -21.94 -0.69
CA GLY A 148 -12.38 -22.08 0.76
C GLY A 148 -11.06 -21.51 1.31
N ARG A 149 -9.99 -21.42 0.49
CA ARG A 149 -8.76 -20.71 0.85
C ARG A 149 -9.00 -19.20 0.97
N ILE A 150 -9.75 -18.62 0.04
CA ILE A 150 -10.02 -17.18 -0.01
C ILE A 150 -11.06 -16.75 1.03
N GLU A 151 -12.12 -17.53 1.21
CA GLU A 151 -13.23 -17.18 2.11
C GLU A 151 -12.88 -17.25 3.60
N SER A 152 -12.09 -18.23 4.02
CA SER A 152 -11.80 -18.44 5.44
C SER A 152 -10.40 -19.01 5.73
N GLY A 153 -9.52 -19.13 4.74
CA GLY A 153 -8.24 -19.82 4.92
C GLY A 153 -8.42 -21.29 5.28
N HIS A 154 -9.39 -21.97 4.67
CA HIS A 154 -9.84 -23.33 4.99
C HIS A 154 -10.32 -23.50 6.44
N ALA A 155 -11.36 -22.75 6.82
CA ALA A 155 -11.90 -22.72 8.19
C ALA A 155 -10.83 -22.34 9.24
N GLY A 156 -10.11 -21.24 9.01
CA GLY A 156 -9.08 -20.75 9.94
C GLY A 156 -7.86 -21.67 10.06
N GLY A 157 -7.44 -22.31 8.97
CA GLY A 157 -6.38 -23.33 8.99
C GLY A 157 -6.84 -24.71 9.48
N GLY A 158 -8.14 -25.01 9.40
CA GLY A 158 -8.72 -26.28 9.83
C GLY A 158 -9.13 -26.28 11.31
N ALA A 159 -9.51 -25.13 11.86
CA ALA A 159 -10.01 -24.96 13.22
C ALA A 159 -11.45 -25.47 13.38
N VAL A 160 -11.66 -26.76 13.07
CA VAL A 160 -12.93 -27.49 13.14
C VAL A 160 -12.81 -28.69 14.08
N ASP A 161 -13.95 -29.20 14.56
CA ASP A 161 -14.03 -30.41 15.36
C ASP A 161 -13.83 -31.69 14.52
N ALA A 162 -14.01 -32.86 15.14
CA ALA A 162 -13.84 -34.15 14.46
C ALA A 162 -14.91 -34.46 13.40
N ARG A 163 -16.02 -33.71 13.36
CA ARG A 163 -17.08 -33.83 12.33
C ARG A 163 -16.93 -32.80 11.23
N GLY A 164 -16.37 -31.63 11.53
CA GLY A 164 -16.16 -30.53 10.60
C GLY A 164 -16.82 -29.22 11.04
N THR A 165 -17.50 -29.19 12.19
CA THR A 165 -18.09 -27.97 12.77
C THR A 165 -16.98 -27.03 13.25
N ALA A 166 -17.02 -25.76 12.87
CA ALA A 166 -16.02 -24.77 13.28
C ALA A 166 -15.96 -24.59 14.81
N VAL A 167 -14.76 -24.71 15.40
CA VAL A 167 -14.52 -24.62 16.86
C VAL A 167 -14.89 -23.24 17.42
N GLN A 168 -14.84 -22.21 16.56
CA GLN A 168 -15.45 -20.91 16.81
C GLN A 168 -16.33 -20.54 15.60
N PRO A 169 -17.53 -19.96 15.80
CA PRO A 169 -18.37 -19.50 14.69
C PRO A 169 -17.66 -18.47 13.80
N ILE A 170 -17.27 -18.92 12.60
CA ILE A 170 -16.70 -18.08 11.55
C ILE A 170 -17.82 -17.20 10.97
N TYR A 171 -17.78 -15.91 11.30
CA TYR A 171 -18.61 -14.87 10.70
C TYR A 171 -17.77 -13.92 9.87
N GLY A 172 -18.27 -13.60 8.70
CA GLY A 172 -17.71 -12.56 7.84
C GLY A 172 -18.00 -11.14 8.33
N PRO A 173 -17.54 -10.14 7.55
CA PRO A 173 -17.82 -8.74 7.83
C PRO A 173 -19.32 -8.42 7.87
N SER A 174 -19.62 -7.30 8.54
CA SER A 174 -20.93 -6.67 8.56
C SER A 174 -21.31 -6.16 7.16
N LEU A 175 -22.53 -6.45 6.72
CA LEU A 175 -23.08 -6.02 5.43
C LEU A 175 -23.86 -4.71 5.58
N ASP A 176 -23.19 -3.73 6.18
CA ASP A 176 -23.71 -2.41 6.57
C ASP A 176 -23.14 -1.25 5.73
N GLY A 177 -22.38 -1.57 4.69
CA GLY A 177 -21.74 -0.60 3.80
C GLY A 177 -20.45 0.04 4.34
N THR A 178 -19.98 -0.34 5.55
CA THR A 178 -18.71 0.20 6.11
C THR A 178 -17.46 -0.33 5.40
N LEU A 179 -17.60 -1.38 4.59
CA LEU A 179 -16.54 -2.06 3.86
C LEU A 179 -16.83 -2.04 2.35
N PRO A 180 -16.03 -1.31 1.53
CA PRO A 180 -16.26 -1.20 0.09
C PRO A 180 -16.17 -2.56 -0.63
N GLY A 181 -17.14 -2.81 -1.52
CA GLY A 181 -17.30 -4.08 -2.23
C GLY A 181 -18.32 -5.04 -1.60
N ASN A 182 -18.71 -4.84 -0.34
CA ASN A 182 -19.82 -5.55 0.26
C ASN A 182 -21.17 -4.95 -0.18
N GLU A 183 -22.16 -5.80 -0.44
CA GLU A 183 -23.56 -5.35 -0.53
C GLU A 183 -24.08 -4.91 0.85
N VAL A 184 -25.06 -4.00 0.86
CA VAL A 184 -25.75 -3.59 2.10
C VAL A 184 -26.99 -4.45 2.27
N ILE A 185 -26.97 -5.36 3.26
CA ILE A 185 -28.03 -6.34 3.48
C ILE A 185 -28.55 -6.21 4.91
N ILE A 186 -29.82 -5.78 5.04
CA ILE A 186 -30.51 -5.70 6.34
C ILE A 186 -30.97 -7.10 6.76
N SER A 187 -30.58 -7.53 7.96
CA SER A 187 -31.02 -8.80 8.55
C SER A 187 -32.30 -8.68 9.36
N SER A 188 -32.51 -7.55 10.05
CA SER A 188 -33.82 -7.19 10.65
C SER A 188 -33.86 -5.71 11.01
N SER A 189 -35.07 -5.14 11.06
CA SER A 189 -35.31 -3.78 11.53
C SER A 189 -36.42 -3.80 12.59
N VAL A 190 -36.08 -3.49 13.84
CA VAL A 190 -37.01 -3.53 14.98
C VAL A 190 -36.80 -2.30 15.86
N GLY A 191 -37.86 -1.54 16.13
CA GLY A 191 -37.81 -0.41 17.07
C GLY A 191 -36.76 0.65 16.72
N ASN A 192 -36.64 1.01 15.44
CA ASN A 192 -35.62 1.93 14.92
C ASN A 192 -34.16 1.45 15.04
N ARG A 193 -33.91 0.18 15.40
CA ARG A 193 -32.60 -0.47 15.24
C ARG A 193 -32.60 -1.37 14.01
N VAL A 194 -31.73 -1.03 13.06
CA VAL A 194 -31.37 -1.89 11.94
C VAL A 194 -30.21 -2.79 12.37
N THR A 195 -30.31 -4.08 12.08
CA THR A 195 -29.21 -5.05 12.17
C THR A 195 -28.91 -5.55 10.77
N TYR A 196 -27.63 -5.70 10.45
CA TYR A 196 -27.15 -6.07 9.13
C TYR A 196 -26.71 -7.53 9.10
N ALA A 197 -26.85 -8.17 7.94
CA ALA A 197 -26.44 -9.54 7.73
C ALA A 197 -24.92 -9.67 7.75
N ARG A 198 -24.45 -10.92 7.86
CA ARG A 198 -23.04 -11.30 7.73
C ARG A 198 -22.96 -12.55 6.89
N ALA A 199 -21.83 -12.75 6.23
CA ALA A 199 -21.49 -14.06 5.70
C ALA A 199 -21.24 -15.04 6.87
N MET A 200 -21.58 -16.31 6.68
CA MET A 200 -21.54 -17.35 7.71
C MET A 200 -20.75 -18.56 7.23
N GLY A 201 -20.03 -19.21 8.16
CA GLY A 201 -19.39 -20.49 7.90
C GLY A 201 -18.06 -20.44 7.13
N PRO A 202 -17.39 -21.60 6.99
CA PRO A 202 -16.14 -21.72 6.24
C PRO A 202 -16.19 -21.24 4.78
N MET A 203 -17.35 -21.32 4.13
CA MET A 203 -17.56 -20.92 2.73
C MET A 203 -18.29 -19.56 2.60
N GLN A 204 -18.48 -18.84 3.71
CA GLN A 204 -18.97 -17.44 3.75
C GLN A 204 -20.34 -17.21 3.07
N PHE A 205 -21.34 -18.01 3.46
CA PHE A 205 -22.70 -17.89 2.94
C PHE A 205 -23.48 -16.68 3.47
N LEU A 206 -24.12 -15.94 2.58
CA LEU A 206 -25.22 -15.04 2.93
C LEU A 206 -26.44 -15.84 3.42
N PRO A 207 -27.21 -15.36 4.43
CA PRO A 207 -28.36 -16.10 4.95
C PRO A 207 -29.42 -16.48 3.90
N GLY A 208 -29.71 -15.59 2.94
CA GLY A 208 -30.65 -15.86 1.85
C GLY A 208 -30.13 -16.87 0.81
N THR A 209 -28.82 -16.95 0.62
CA THR A 209 -28.19 -17.98 -0.23
C THR A 209 -28.15 -19.32 0.51
N TRP A 210 -27.84 -19.31 1.81
CA TRP A 210 -27.91 -20.51 2.66
C TRP A 210 -29.30 -21.14 2.61
N ALA A 211 -30.37 -20.35 2.82
CA ALA A 211 -31.74 -20.82 2.80
C ALA A 211 -32.21 -21.47 1.46
N ARG A 212 -31.42 -21.36 0.37
CA ARG A 212 -31.70 -21.98 -0.94
C ARG A 212 -30.77 -23.15 -1.29
N TYR A 213 -29.60 -23.24 -0.66
CA TYR A 213 -28.55 -24.20 -1.02
C TYR A 213 -28.01 -25.01 0.17
N ALA A 214 -28.50 -24.78 1.39
CA ALA A 214 -28.20 -25.59 2.58
C ALA A 214 -28.29 -27.09 2.27
N SER A 215 -27.28 -27.83 2.67
CA SER A 215 -27.08 -29.22 2.26
C SER A 215 -26.39 -30.01 3.36
N ASP A 216 -26.91 -31.20 3.66
CA ASP A 216 -26.28 -32.16 4.56
C ASP A 216 -25.00 -32.75 3.90
N GLY A 217 -23.84 -32.31 4.41
CA GLY A 217 -22.52 -32.57 3.87
C GLY A 217 -21.84 -33.79 4.48
N ASP A 218 -21.98 -34.04 5.79
CA ASP A 218 -21.39 -35.21 6.44
C ASP A 218 -22.34 -36.42 6.56
N GLY A 219 -23.65 -36.21 6.54
CA GLY A 219 -24.70 -37.22 6.63
C GLY A 219 -25.42 -37.31 7.98
N ASP A 220 -25.26 -36.33 8.90
CA ASP A 220 -25.92 -36.37 10.22
C ASP A 220 -27.40 -35.94 10.23
N GLY A 221 -27.91 -35.43 9.11
CA GLY A 221 -29.29 -34.97 8.93
C GLY A 221 -29.53 -33.48 9.24
N ILE A 222 -28.51 -32.74 9.65
CA ILE A 222 -28.58 -31.30 9.93
C ILE A 222 -27.67 -30.54 8.95
N ALA A 223 -28.20 -29.52 8.29
CA ALA A 223 -27.38 -28.62 7.47
C ALA A 223 -26.96 -27.38 8.28
N ASP A 224 -25.73 -27.37 8.81
CA ASP A 224 -25.14 -26.27 9.57
C ASP A 224 -24.19 -25.43 8.69
N PRO A 225 -24.39 -24.11 8.51
CA PRO A 225 -23.43 -23.28 7.77
C PRO A 225 -22.04 -23.29 8.41
N GLN A 226 -21.92 -23.53 9.73
CA GLN A 226 -20.64 -23.63 10.43
C GLN A 226 -19.94 -24.99 10.25
N ASN A 227 -20.58 -25.99 9.66
CA ASN A 227 -19.96 -27.25 9.28
C ASN A 227 -19.26 -27.12 7.91
N LEU A 228 -17.99 -27.55 7.87
CA LEU A 228 -17.14 -27.49 6.69
C LEU A 228 -17.60 -28.46 5.59
N PHE A 229 -18.22 -29.59 5.92
CA PHE A 229 -18.78 -30.49 4.90
C PHE A 229 -20.04 -29.89 4.26
N ASP A 230 -20.97 -29.43 5.08
CA ASP A 230 -22.27 -28.87 4.66
C ASP A 230 -22.10 -27.62 3.82
N SER A 231 -21.32 -26.66 4.32
CA SER A 231 -21.01 -25.41 3.61
C SER A 231 -20.26 -25.66 2.29
N THR A 232 -19.41 -26.69 2.22
CA THR A 232 -18.74 -27.06 0.96
C THR A 232 -19.71 -27.70 -0.04
N LEU A 233 -20.63 -28.57 0.40
CA LEU A 233 -21.62 -29.18 -0.48
C LEU A 233 -22.65 -28.14 -0.98
N ALA A 234 -23.07 -27.23 -0.12
CA ALA A 234 -23.91 -26.09 -0.48
C ALA A 234 -23.23 -25.21 -1.53
N ALA A 235 -21.93 -24.91 -1.36
CA ALA A 235 -21.15 -24.16 -2.34
C ALA A 235 -21.09 -24.89 -3.69
N ALA A 236 -20.93 -26.22 -3.66
CA ALA A 236 -20.92 -27.04 -4.86
C ALA A 236 -22.27 -27.04 -5.60
N ARG A 237 -23.41 -27.18 -4.90
CA ARG A 237 -24.75 -27.03 -5.49
C ARG A 237 -24.97 -25.62 -6.06
N TYR A 238 -24.51 -24.57 -5.37
CA TYR A 238 -24.67 -23.19 -5.83
C TYR A 238 -23.84 -22.88 -7.09
N LEU A 239 -22.60 -23.37 -7.18
CA LEU A 239 -21.75 -23.23 -8.38
C LEU A 239 -22.29 -24.02 -9.57
N CYS A 240 -22.83 -25.22 -9.33
CA CYS A 240 -23.49 -26.04 -10.37
C CYS A 240 -24.87 -25.51 -10.82
N SER A 241 -25.44 -24.51 -10.14
CA SER A 241 -26.77 -24.00 -10.50
C SER A 241 -26.78 -23.28 -11.86
N GLY A 242 -27.96 -23.25 -12.50
CA GLY A 242 -28.12 -22.73 -13.86
C GLY A 242 -27.65 -23.68 -14.98
N GLY A 243 -27.35 -24.95 -14.67
CA GLY A 243 -26.98 -25.96 -15.68
C GLY A 243 -25.56 -25.81 -16.25
N LEU A 244 -24.68 -25.11 -15.55
CA LEU A 244 -23.31 -24.85 -15.99
C LEU A 244 -22.43 -26.12 -15.94
N ASN A 245 -21.68 -26.38 -17.01
CA ASN A 245 -20.65 -27.42 -17.06
C ASN A 245 -19.29 -26.80 -16.70
N LEU A 246 -18.89 -26.91 -15.44
CA LEU A 246 -17.65 -26.37 -14.86
C LEU A 246 -16.37 -27.10 -15.30
N ARG A 247 -16.45 -27.92 -16.37
CA ARG A 247 -15.30 -28.37 -17.16
C ARG A 247 -14.93 -27.38 -18.27
N ASP A 248 -15.84 -26.47 -18.65
CA ASP A 248 -15.56 -25.34 -19.54
C ASP A 248 -15.07 -24.12 -18.71
N PRO A 249 -13.87 -23.56 -18.99
CA PRO A 249 -13.38 -22.35 -18.34
C PRO A 249 -14.34 -21.15 -18.40
N SER A 250 -15.17 -21.02 -19.44
CA SER A 250 -16.14 -19.91 -19.54
C SER A 250 -17.27 -20.06 -18.52
N ALA A 251 -17.82 -21.27 -18.38
CA ALA A 251 -18.81 -21.62 -17.38
C ALA A 251 -18.24 -21.55 -15.94
N VAL A 252 -16.97 -21.91 -15.74
CA VAL A 252 -16.28 -21.73 -14.44
C VAL A 252 -16.21 -20.25 -14.06
N MET A 253 -15.77 -19.37 -14.98
CA MET A 253 -15.72 -17.93 -14.71
C MET A 253 -17.10 -17.37 -14.37
N ALA A 254 -18.14 -17.75 -15.13
CA ALA A 254 -19.51 -17.33 -14.86
C ALA A 254 -20.05 -17.84 -13.49
N ALA A 255 -19.72 -19.07 -13.10
CA ALA A 255 -20.11 -19.62 -11.80
C ALA A 255 -19.42 -18.89 -10.63
N ILE A 256 -18.12 -18.60 -10.75
CA ILE A 256 -17.39 -17.89 -9.70
C ILE A 256 -17.84 -16.42 -9.60
N LEU A 257 -18.09 -15.74 -10.72
CA LEU A 257 -18.63 -14.37 -10.71
C LEU A 257 -20.06 -14.30 -10.13
N ARG A 258 -20.86 -15.36 -10.26
CA ARG A 258 -22.15 -15.49 -9.56
C ARG A 258 -21.97 -15.74 -8.05
N TYR A 259 -20.91 -16.44 -7.65
CA TYR A 259 -20.57 -16.67 -6.24
C TYR A 259 -20.13 -15.38 -5.55
N ASN A 260 -19.28 -14.60 -6.23
CA ASN A 260 -18.80 -13.28 -5.80
C ASN A 260 -18.47 -12.44 -7.05
N ASN A 261 -19.15 -11.30 -7.22
CA ASN A 261 -19.13 -10.50 -8.47
C ASN A 261 -17.85 -9.65 -8.65
N SER A 262 -16.68 -10.26 -8.43
CA SER A 262 -15.37 -9.63 -8.52
C SER A 262 -14.44 -10.46 -9.41
N VAL A 263 -14.01 -9.88 -10.53
CA VAL A 263 -13.06 -10.52 -11.46
C VAL A 263 -11.74 -10.83 -10.75
N SER A 264 -11.30 -9.97 -9.83
CA SER A 264 -10.10 -10.20 -9.01
C SER A 264 -10.25 -11.40 -8.05
N TYR A 265 -11.43 -11.58 -7.44
CA TYR A 265 -11.77 -12.77 -6.66
C TYR A 265 -11.72 -14.02 -7.55
N ALA A 266 -12.38 -13.99 -8.71
CA ALA A 266 -12.41 -15.12 -9.62
C ALA A 266 -11.01 -15.54 -10.13
N GLN A 267 -10.15 -14.56 -10.43
CA GLN A 267 -8.76 -14.81 -10.80
C GLN A 267 -7.92 -15.40 -9.64
N ASN A 268 -8.19 -15.02 -8.39
CA ASN A 268 -7.55 -15.64 -7.22
C ASN A 268 -8.02 -17.08 -7.00
N VAL A 269 -9.33 -17.33 -7.06
CA VAL A 269 -9.92 -18.67 -6.92
C VAL A 269 -9.38 -19.61 -7.99
N LEU A 270 -9.32 -19.17 -9.26
CA LEU A 270 -8.73 -19.93 -10.36
C LEU A 270 -7.22 -20.17 -10.17
N GLY A 271 -6.48 -19.17 -9.69
CA GLY A 271 -5.05 -19.30 -9.38
C GLY A 271 -4.77 -20.35 -8.31
N TRP A 272 -5.51 -20.34 -7.20
CA TRP A 272 -5.37 -21.35 -6.15
C TRP A 272 -5.92 -22.72 -6.55
N ALA A 273 -6.99 -22.80 -7.35
CA ALA A 273 -7.47 -24.06 -7.89
C ALA A 273 -6.44 -24.71 -8.84
N ALA A 274 -5.79 -23.92 -9.71
CA ALA A 274 -4.70 -24.37 -10.55
C ALA A 274 -3.48 -24.79 -9.72
N ALA A 275 -3.17 -24.06 -8.63
CA ALA A 275 -2.11 -24.43 -7.71
C ALA A 275 -2.35 -25.78 -7.03
N TYR A 276 -3.58 -26.05 -6.58
CA TYR A 276 -3.94 -27.34 -5.97
C TYR A 276 -3.97 -28.50 -6.96
N ALA A 277 -4.26 -28.23 -8.24
CA ALA A 277 -4.15 -29.22 -9.31
C ALA A 277 -2.70 -29.52 -9.75
N THR A 278 -1.76 -28.58 -9.59
CA THR A 278 -0.40 -28.67 -10.17
C THR A 278 0.76 -28.72 -9.16
N GLY A 279 0.52 -28.34 -7.90
CA GLY A 279 1.54 -28.13 -6.88
C GLY A 279 2.30 -26.80 -6.97
N VAL A 280 2.01 -25.94 -7.96
CA VAL A 280 2.72 -24.68 -8.19
C VAL A 280 2.01 -23.52 -7.47
N VAL A 281 2.68 -22.89 -6.50
CA VAL A 281 2.16 -21.68 -5.82
C VAL A 281 1.92 -20.56 -6.85
N PRO A 282 0.75 -19.90 -6.84
CA PRO A 282 0.48 -18.82 -7.78
C PRO A 282 1.19 -17.54 -7.32
N VAL A 283 1.95 -16.92 -8.23
CA VAL A 283 2.56 -15.60 -8.04
C VAL A 283 1.70 -14.52 -8.70
N ASP A 284 1.88 -13.28 -8.27
CA ASP A 284 1.29 -12.07 -8.89
C ASP A 284 -0.24 -12.12 -9.11
N LEU A 285 -0.96 -12.78 -8.19
CA LEU A 285 -2.42 -12.75 -8.17
C LEU A 285 -2.92 -11.30 -7.93
N PRO A 286 -3.99 -10.86 -8.62
CA PRO A 286 -4.53 -9.52 -8.45
C PRO A 286 -5.04 -9.32 -7.02
N PRO A 287 -4.96 -8.13 -6.42
CA PRO A 287 -5.57 -7.87 -5.13
C PRO A 287 -7.08 -8.08 -5.24
N ILE A 288 -7.68 -8.87 -4.34
CA ILE A 288 -9.14 -9.06 -4.30
C ILE A 288 -9.79 -7.76 -3.81
N THR A 289 -10.04 -6.87 -4.75
CA THR A 289 -10.61 -5.54 -4.60
C THR A 289 -11.20 -5.16 -5.96
N GLY A 290 -12.50 -4.91 -6.00
CA GLY A 290 -13.15 -4.24 -7.13
C GLY A 290 -13.99 -3.07 -6.61
N PRO A 291 -14.34 -2.10 -7.47
CA PRO A 291 -15.47 -1.24 -7.16
C PRO A 291 -16.74 -2.10 -7.01
N PRO A 292 -17.79 -1.63 -6.31
CA PRO A 292 -19.11 -2.23 -6.47
C PRO A 292 -19.48 -2.21 -7.96
N PRO A 293 -20.19 -3.24 -8.46
CA PRO A 293 -20.71 -3.18 -9.83
C PRO A 293 -21.61 -1.94 -9.97
N PRO A 294 -21.68 -1.31 -11.16
CA PRO A 294 -22.76 -0.37 -11.42
C PRO A 294 -24.09 -1.09 -11.17
N LEU A 295 -25.07 -0.38 -10.61
CA LEU A 295 -26.42 -0.90 -10.38
C LEU A 295 -27.09 -1.15 -11.73
N GLY A 296 -26.89 -2.35 -12.27
CA GLY A 296 -27.71 -2.93 -13.32
C GLY A 296 -28.97 -3.51 -12.70
N ASP A 297 -30.12 -3.22 -13.32
CA ASP A 297 -31.44 -3.48 -12.74
C ASP A 297 -31.80 -4.98 -12.72
N ALA A 298 -31.26 -5.69 -11.72
CA ALA A 298 -31.64 -7.05 -11.33
C ALA A 298 -32.03 -7.15 -9.84
N HIS A 299 -31.64 -6.16 -9.02
CA HIS A 299 -31.93 -6.12 -7.57
C HIS A 299 -32.68 -4.85 -7.12
N LEU A 300 -32.92 -3.87 -8.00
CA LEU A 300 -33.67 -2.65 -7.67
C LEU A 300 -35.17 -2.70 -8.02
N GLU A 301 -35.58 -3.52 -8.98
CA GLU A 301 -37.01 -3.69 -9.31
C GLU A 301 -37.80 -4.42 -8.21
N HIS A 302 -37.12 -5.10 -7.29
CA HIS A 302 -37.71 -5.84 -6.17
C HIS A 302 -37.04 -5.44 -4.84
N PRO A 303 -37.44 -4.31 -4.21
CA PRO A 303 -36.89 -3.84 -2.93
C PRO A 303 -37.30 -4.71 -1.72
N GLU A 304 -38.07 -5.78 -1.94
CA GLU A 304 -38.34 -6.81 -0.95
C GLU A 304 -37.56 -8.09 -1.32
N GLY A 305 -36.59 -8.43 -0.48
CA GLY A 305 -35.93 -9.73 -0.55
C GLY A 305 -36.93 -10.83 -0.20
N LEU A 306 -37.26 -11.67 -1.19
CA LEU A 306 -38.45 -12.53 -1.29
C LEU A 306 -39.69 -11.76 -1.79
N GLY A 307 -40.22 -12.19 -2.96
CA GLY A 307 -41.51 -11.74 -3.43
C GLY A 307 -42.66 -12.34 -2.61
N PRO A 308 -43.79 -11.62 -2.43
CA PRO A 308 -44.89 -12.06 -1.59
C PRO A 308 -45.59 -13.32 -2.15
N ASN A 309 -46.10 -14.16 -1.24
CA ASN A 309 -46.95 -15.34 -1.51
C ASN A 309 -46.30 -16.52 -2.25
N LEU A 310 -44.98 -16.73 -2.16
CA LEU A 310 -44.41 -18.05 -2.45
C LEU A 310 -44.57 -18.98 -1.22
N PRO A 311 -45.27 -20.13 -1.34
CA PRO A 311 -45.46 -21.03 -0.21
C PRO A 311 -44.17 -21.80 0.09
N MET A 312 -43.59 -21.54 1.27
CA MET A 312 -42.45 -22.30 1.78
C MET A 312 -42.86 -23.75 2.05
N ASN A 313 -42.37 -24.69 1.24
CA ASN A 313 -42.20 -26.07 1.70
C ASN A 313 -40.93 -26.13 2.59
N VAL A 314 -40.95 -26.94 3.64
CA VAL A 314 -39.89 -26.96 4.68
C VAL A 314 -38.48 -27.25 4.12
N ASN A 315 -38.39 -27.88 2.95
CA ASN A 315 -37.13 -28.30 2.34
C ASN A 315 -36.61 -27.36 1.22
N GLY A 316 -37.37 -26.35 0.78
CA GLY A 316 -36.93 -25.36 -0.21
C GLY A 316 -36.59 -25.87 -1.63
N LEU A 317 -36.89 -27.14 -1.94
CA LEU A 317 -36.56 -27.81 -3.21
C LEU A 317 -37.74 -27.85 -4.19
N PRO A 318 -37.49 -27.91 -5.52
CA PRO A 318 -38.49 -28.31 -6.51
C PRO A 318 -39.07 -29.70 -6.22
N ILE A 319 -40.32 -29.91 -6.63
CA ILE A 319 -41.07 -31.18 -6.43
C ILE A 319 -40.37 -32.40 -7.07
N ASP A 320 -39.52 -32.16 -8.08
CA ASP A 320 -38.86 -33.19 -8.87
C ASP A 320 -37.46 -33.60 -8.34
N ASP A 321 -36.91 -32.93 -7.29
CA ASP A 321 -35.62 -33.33 -6.70
C ASP A 321 -35.80 -34.66 -5.91
N PRO A 322 -35.04 -35.73 -6.22
CA PRO A 322 -35.19 -37.03 -5.55
C PRO A 322 -34.89 -37.00 -4.04
N MET A 323 -34.15 -36.01 -3.55
CA MET A 323 -33.87 -35.84 -2.11
C MET A 323 -35.04 -35.24 -1.32
N SER A 324 -36.08 -34.72 -1.99
CA SER A 324 -37.27 -34.11 -1.36
C SER A 324 -38.09 -35.07 -0.48
N ARG A 325 -37.81 -36.38 -0.53
CA ARG A 325 -38.65 -37.46 0.02
C ARG A 325 -38.15 -38.08 1.33
N ILE A 326 -37.15 -37.50 1.97
CA ILE A 326 -36.63 -37.95 3.28
C ILE A 326 -37.22 -37.06 4.39
N PRO A 327 -38.09 -37.57 5.28
CA PRO A 327 -38.69 -36.78 6.35
C PRO A 327 -38.01 -37.00 7.71
N LEU A 328 -37.78 -35.94 8.49
CA LEU A 328 -37.75 -36.02 9.96
C LEU A 328 -37.80 -34.64 10.64
N ILE A 329 -38.29 -34.65 11.89
CA ILE A 329 -38.46 -33.55 12.85
C ILE A 329 -39.68 -32.63 12.62
N ASP A 330 -40.53 -32.55 13.64
CA ASP A 330 -41.74 -31.72 13.76
C ASP A 330 -41.50 -30.64 14.84
N PHE A 331 -41.89 -29.40 14.56
CA PHE A 331 -41.72 -28.24 15.44
C PHE A 331 -43.06 -27.58 15.86
N SER A 332 -44.18 -28.29 15.77
CA SER A 332 -45.53 -27.74 15.92
C SER A 332 -46.10 -27.64 17.36
N GLN A 333 -45.31 -27.18 18.35
CA GLN A 333 -45.85 -26.51 19.55
C GLN A 333 -44.80 -25.87 20.50
N PRO A 334 -44.99 -24.62 20.96
CA PRO A 334 -44.27 -24.06 22.10
C PRO A 334 -44.98 -24.38 23.44
N GLN A 335 -44.27 -24.99 24.40
CA GLN A 335 -44.77 -25.11 25.78
C GLN A 335 -44.48 -23.84 26.59
N SER A 336 -45.42 -23.43 27.42
CA SER A 336 -45.31 -22.25 28.29
C SER A 336 -44.64 -22.59 29.62
N VAL A 337 -43.66 -21.76 30.02
CA VAL A 337 -43.01 -21.80 31.34
C VAL A 337 -43.37 -20.54 32.12
N GLY A 338 -43.72 -20.69 33.40
CA GLY A 338 -44.36 -19.65 34.21
C GLY A 338 -43.45 -18.52 34.72
N GLN A 339 -44.07 -17.43 35.19
CA GLN A 339 -43.38 -16.30 35.80
C GLN A 339 -42.85 -16.63 37.21
N PRO A 340 -41.68 -16.10 37.61
CA PRO A 340 -41.31 -15.97 39.02
C PRO A 340 -42.09 -14.84 39.71
N PRO A 341 -42.37 -14.92 41.02
CA PRO A 341 -43.11 -13.89 41.74
C PRO A 341 -42.26 -12.64 42.02
N MET A 342 -42.84 -11.45 41.83
CA MET A 342 -42.23 -10.18 42.25
C MET A 342 -42.57 -9.85 43.71
N PHE A 343 -41.59 -9.31 44.46
CA PHE A 343 -41.79 -8.87 45.84
C PHE A 343 -42.31 -7.42 45.93
N PRO A 344 -43.07 -7.04 46.98
CA PRO A 344 -43.86 -5.80 47.01
C PRO A 344 -43.07 -4.47 47.02
N TRP A 345 -41.75 -4.51 47.13
CA TRP A 345 -40.89 -3.32 47.23
C TRP A 345 -40.30 -2.85 45.89
N MET A 346 -40.57 -3.57 44.78
CA MET A 346 -40.04 -3.24 43.44
C MET A 346 -40.96 -2.33 42.59
N MET A 347 -41.95 -1.64 43.18
CA MET A 347 -42.83 -0.72 42.46
C MET A 347 -42.45 0.77 42.65
N PRO A 348 -42.08 1.50 41.59
CA PRO A 348 -41.91 2.95 41.65
C PRO A 348 -43.26 3.69 41.66
N PRO A 349 -43.38 4.85 42.34
CA PRO A 349 -44.61 5.64 42.38
C PRO A 349 -44.92 6.33 41.05
N THR A 350 -46.21 6.56 40.78
CA THR A 350 -46.71 7.10 39.51
C THR A 350 -46.65 8.63 39.41
N PRO A 351 -46.39 9.21 38.21
CA PRO A 351 -46.36 10.66 38.00
C PRO A 351 -47.77 11.25 37.75
N PRO A 352 -48.07 12.47 38.24
CA PRO A 352 -49.36 13.15 38.02
C PRO A 352 -49.48 13.84 36.65
N ARG A 353 -50.73 14.05 36.20
CA ARG A 353 -51.07 14.68 34.90
C ARG A 353 -51.06 16.23 34.93
N PRO A 354 -50.80 16.92 33.80
CA PRO A 354 -50.74 18.39 33.73
C PRO A 354 -52.10 19.07 33.49
N ARG A 355 -52.24 20.33 33.94
CA ARG A 355 -53.32 21.29 33.57
C ARG A 355 -52.80 22.76 33.60
N PRO A 356 -53.54 23.77 33.07
CA PRO A 356 -52.94 24.86 32.27
C PRO A 356 -52.64 26.19 32.99
N SER A 357 -52.58 27.30 32.25
CA SER A 357 -51.58 28.39 32.38
C SER A 357 -52.11 29.81 32.67
N ARG A 358 -51.15 30.77 32.78
CA ARG A 358 -51.24 32.26 32.85
C ARG A 358 -51.31 32.88 34.26
N PRO A 359 -50.88 34.16 34.46
CA PRO A 359 -49.96 35.01 33.68
C PRO A 359 -48.78 35.62 34.51
N ALA A 360 -47.89 36.36 33.86
CA ALA A 360 -46.66 36.92 34.44
C ALA A 360 -46.84 38.18 35.32
N ARG A 361 -45.85 38.48 36.20
CA ARG A 361 -45.77 39.74 36.95
C ARG A 361 -44.32 40.26 37.09
N ARG A 362 -44.13 41.58 36.95
CA ARG A 362 -42.82 42.28 36.90
C ARG A 362 -42.06 42.35 38.24
N ARG A 363 -40.72 42.22 38.20
CA ARG A 363 -39.75 43.00 39.01
C ARG A 363 -38.56 43.37 38.08
N ARG A 364 -38.46 44.63 37.66
CA ARG A 364 -37.65 45.74 38.23
C ARG A 364 -36.11 45.55 38.08
N ARG A 365 -35.51 46.34 37.18
CA ARG A 365 -34.05 46.56 37.03
C ARG A 365 -33.55 47.62 38.04
N HIS A 366 -32.26 47.58 38.38
CA HIS A 366 -31.48 48.74 38.83
C HIS A 366 -30.08 48.75 38.16
N PRO A 367 -29.44 49.92 37.95
CA PRO A 367 -28.23 50.09 37.12
C PRO A 367 -26.92 50.23 37.94
N PRO A 368 -25.73 50.17 37.30
CA PRO A 368 -24.43 50.36 37.94
C PRO A 368 -23.99 51.84 38.05
N ARG A 369 -22.87 52.09 38.76
CA ARG A 369 -22.08 53.33 38.75
C ARG A 369 -20.58 53.03 38.86
N ALA A 370 -19.74 53.98 38.43
CA ALA A 370 -18.27 53.93 38.43
C ALA A 370 -17.67 55.32 38.74
N ASP A 371 -16.37 55.35 39.06
CA ASP A 371 -15.47 56.54 39.12
C ASP A 371 -15.86 57.67 40.14
N ARG A 372 -14.94 58.41 40.78
CA ARG A 372 -13.51 58.71 40.50
C ARG A 372 -12.82 59.41 41.70
N LEU A 373 -11.52 59.76 41.54
CA LEU A 373 -10.74 60.80 42.28
C LEU A 373 -10.30 60.47 43.74
N ARG A 374 -9.11 60.87 44.25
CA ARG A 374 -7.82 61.33 43.65
C ARG A 374 -6.70 61.35 44.72
N LEU A 375 -5.43 61.42 44.28
CA LEU A 375 -4.23 61.93 45.01
C LEU A 375 -3.75 61.20 46.28
N HIS A 376 -2.49 60.73 46.25
CA HIS A 376 -1.36 61.37 46.96
C HIS A 376 -0.04 61.09 46.19
N SER A 377 1.10 61.62 46.63
CA SER A 377 2.31 61.82 45.80
C SER A 377 3.64 61.46 46.51
N ALA A 378 4.74 61.52 45.75
CA ALA A 378 6.13 61.20 46.12
C ALA A 378 6.44 59.69 46.20
N VAL A 379 7.68 59.20 46.02
CA VAL A 379 9.02 59.85 46.06
C VAL A 379 9.86 59.50 44.82
N MET A 380 10.84 60.35 44.45
CA MET A 380 11.84 60.07 43.41
C MET A 380 13.10 59.37 43.95
N SER A 381 13.83 58.70 43.05
CA SER A 381 15.23 58.25 43.17
C SER A 381 15.49 56.84 43.72
N SER A 382 16.01 55.99 42.83
CA SER A 382 17.22 55.20 43.10
C SER A 382 17.94 54.88 41.78
N HIS A 383 19.24 54.61 41.88
CA HIS A 383 20.25 54.60 40.81
C HIS A 383 19.96 53.69 39.59
N ASP A 384 20.13 54.29 38.40
CA ASP A 384 20.55 53.56 37.20
C ASP A 384 21.86 52.81 37.49
N SER A 385 21.86 51.49 37.28
CA SER A 385 22.96 50.57 37.57
C SER A 385 23.01 49.54 36.44
N PRO A 386 24.14 49.34 35.75
CA PRO A 386 24.17 48.53 34.54
C PRO A 386 23.94 47.04 34.85
N GLY A 387 22.78 46.52 34.43
CA GLY A 387 22.43 45.11 34.46
C GLY A 387 21.76 44.66 35.76
N SER A 388 20.48 44.97 35.94
CA SER A 388 19.67 44.22 36.91
C SER A 388 19.46 42.78 36.41
N LYS A 389 19.15 41.85 37.32
CA LYS A 389 18.78 40.47 36.96
C LYS A 389 17.57 40.43 36.00
N ASP A 390 16.66 41.39 36.12
CA ASP A 390 15.46 41.45 35.30
C ASP A 390 15.78 41.95 33.87
N ASP A 391 16.72 42.91 33.72
CA ASP A 391 17.22 43.34 32.41
C ASP A 391 17.91 42.19 31.66
N LEU A 392 18.79 41.45 32.36
CA LEU A 392 19.49 40.30 31.79
C LEU A 392 18.50 39.17 31.42
N THR A 393 17.51 38.89 32.28
CA THR A 393 16.45 37.91 31.97
C THR A 393 15.59 38.35 30.77
N SER A 394 15.33 39.65 30.63
CA SER A 394 14.65 40.23 29.47
C SER A 394 15.47 40.06 28.19
N ALA A 395 16.76 40.40 28.22
CA ALA A 395 17.69 40.23 27.10
C ALA A 395 17.83 38.76 26.67
N ILE A 396 17.92 37.83 27.62
CA ILE A 396 17.91 36.37 27.36
C ILE A 396 16.60 35.97 26.67
N ARG A 397 15.43 36.42 27.16
CA ARG A 397 14.14 36.14 26.52
C ARG A 397 14.06 36.71 25.08
N THR A 398 14.62 37.89 24.84
CA THR A 398 14.73 38.47 23.47
C THR A 398 15.66 37.65 22.57
N ALA A 399 16.74 37.07 23.10
CA ALA A 399 17.63 36.21 22.34
C ALA A 399 17.00 34.83 22.03
N LEU A 400 16.31 34.22 23.00
CA LEU A 400 15.51 33.00 22.79
C LEU A 400 14.42 33.18 21.74
N GLY A 401 13.89 34.39 21.56
CA GLY A 401 12.96 34.73 20.48
C GLY A 401 13.53 34.60 19.06
N LYS A 402 14.86 34.42 18.91
CA LYS A 402 15.52 34.11 17.64
C LYS A 402 15.73 32.60 17.43
N VAL A 403 15.54 31.78 18.47
CA VAL A 403 15.75 30.33 18.39
C VAL A 403 14.52 29.70 17.74
N ILE A 404 14.69 29.29 16.49
CA ILE A 404 13.68 28.59 15.70
C ILE A 404 13.72 27.09 16.04
N ASP A 405 12.57 26.53 16.39
CA ASP A 405 12.39 25.09 16.56
C ASP A 405 12.61 24.36 15.21
N PRO A 406 13.43 23.29 15.16
CA PRO A 406 13.79 22.63 13.91
C PRO A 406 12.65 21.84 13.25
N GLU A 407 11.62 21.39 13.99
CA GLU A 407 10.48 20.62 13.46
C GLU A 407 9.32 21.53 13.04
N LEU A 408 8.97 22.51 13.89
CA LEU A 408 7.85 23.43 13.72
C LEU A 408 8.21 24.71 12.94
N ARG A 409 9.50 25.03 12.81
CA ARG A 409 10.05 26.21 12.11
C ARG A 409 9.46 27.55 12.59
N ARG A 410 9.16 27.65 13.89
CA ARG A 410 8.72 28.88 14.57
C ARG A 410 9.57 29.16 15.82
N PRO A 411 9.60 30.40 16.36
CA PRO A 411 10.33 30.71 17.58
C PRO A 411 9.84 29.91 18.79
N ILE A 412 10.76 29.32 19.56
CA ILE A 412 10.44 28.54 20.78
C ILE A 412 9.67 29.35 21.83
N THR A 413 9.80 30.67 21.83
CA THR A 413 9.06 31.60 22.69
C THR A 413 7.60 31.78 22.28
N GLU A 414 7.28 31.65 20.99
CA GLU A 414 5.89 31.68 20.53
C GLU A 414 5.19 30.36 20.85
N LEU A 415 5.90 29.25 20.69
CA LEU A 415 5.39 27.87 20.84
C LEU A 415 5.18 27.44 22.30
N GLY A 416 5.33 28.35 23.27
CA GLY A 416 5.23 28.03 24.71
C GLY A 416 6.32 27.09 25.24
N MET A 417 7.41 26.87 24.48
CA MET A 417 8.43 25.88 24.81
C MET A 417 9.39 26.35 25.91
N VAL A 418 9.52 27.66 26.14
CA VAL A 418 10.39 28.18 27.21
C VAL A 418 9.67 28.10 28.56
N LYS A 419 9.99 27.05 29.34
CA LYS A 419 9.40 26.75 30.66
C LYS A 419 9.91 27.70 31.74
N GLY A 420 11.21 28.00 31.74
CA GLY A 420 11.86 28.79 32.78
C GLY A 420 13.21 29.36 32.35
N ILE A 421 13.60 30.48 32.96
CA ILE A 421 14.91 31.13 32.82
C ILE A 421 15.34 31.55 34.22
N ASP A 422 16.31 30.85 34.80
CA ASP A 422 16.90 31.19 36.09
C ASP A 422 18.31 31.76 35.88
N VAL A 423 18.53 32.98 36.37
CA VAL A 423 19.85 33.63 36.37
C VAL A 423 20.40 33.69 37.80
N ASP A 424 21.61 33.21 38.02
CA ASP A 424 22.28 33.24 39.32
C ASP A 424 23.04 34.58 39.58
N PRO A 425 23.46 34.88 40.82
CA PRO A 425 24.15 36.13 41.15
C PRO A 425 25.55 36.31 40.52
N ALA A 426 26.10 35.28 39.89
CA ALA A 426 27.36 35.33 39.13
C ALA A 426 27.11 35.38 37.60
N GLY A 427 25.85 35.51 37.17
CA GLY A 427 25.44 35.58 35.77
C GLY A 427 25.25 34.21 35.10
N GLY A 428 25.42 33.09 35.81
CA GLY A 428 25.12 31.76 35.26
C GLY A 428 23.64 31.62 34.93
N VAL A 429 23.32 30.93 33.83
CA VAL A 429 21.94 30.84 33.30
C VAL A 429 21.51 29.38 33.18
N HIS A 430 20.38 29.04 33.81
CA HIS A 430 19.65 27.81 33.58
C HIS A 430 18.41 28.10 32.74
N VAL A 431 18.26 27.43 31.60
CA VAL A 431 17.06 27.52 30.75
C VAL A 431 16.38 26.17 30.71
N GLU A 432 15.10 26.13 31.08
CA GLU A 432 14.28 24.93 30.95
C GLU A 432 13.41 25.01 29.68
N ILE A 433 13.48 23.98 28.82
CA ILE A 433 12.77 23.91 27.55
C ILE A 433 11.86 22.68 27.51
N TYR A 434 10.59 22.86 27.17
CA TYR A 434 9.66 21.79 26.85
C TYR A 434 9.86 21.29 25.42
N LEU A 435 10.05 19.98 25.27
CA LEU A 435 9.92 19.26 24.00
C LEU A 435 8.46 18.86 23.76
N THR A 436 8.04 18.85 22.49
CA THR A 436 6.71 18.39 22.06
C THR A 436 6.43 16.95 22.47
N THR A 437 7.44 16.07 22.37
CA THR A 437 7.42 14.67 22.80
C THR A 437 8.76 14.24 23.41
N ALA A 438 8.74 13.18 24.22
CA ALA A 438 9.94 12.55 24.76
C ALA A 438 10.85 11.92 23.67
N ALA A 439 10.32 11.69 22.47
CA ALA A 439 11.00 11.02 21.37
C ALA A 439 11.63 11.98 20.33
N CYS A 440 11.49 13.30 20.51
CA CYS A 440 11.98 14.32 19.59
C CYS A 440 13.46 14.08 19.18
N PRO A 441 13.75 13.76 17.90
CA PRO A 441 15.11 13.48 17.44
C PRO A 441 16.02 14.71 17.49
N LYS A 442 15.45 15.93 17.41
CA LYS A 442 16.21 17.18 17.36
C LYS A 442 16.56 17.78 18.73
N LYS A 443 16.36 17.03 19.82
CA LYS A 443 16.63 17.48 21.21
C LYS A 443 18.04 18.02 21.46
N THR A 444 19.05 17.53 20.74
CA THR A 444 20.44 18.03 20.82
C THR A 444 20.56 19.39 20.11
N GLU A 445 20.05 19.48 18.88
CA GLU A 445 20.09 20.69 18.06
C GLU A 445 19.38 21.88 18.71
N ILE A 446 18.20 21.67 19.31
CA ILE A 446 17.50 22.74 20.06
C ILE A 446 18.30 23.15 21.32
N SER A 447 18.95 22.22 22.00
CA SER A 447 19.80 22.53 23.16
C SER A 447 21.04 23.35 22.76
N GLU A 448 21.67 23.01 21.64
CA GLU A 448 22.82 23.74 21.08
C GLU A 448 22.41 25.16 20.62
N ARG A 449 21.30 25.28 19.88
CA ARG A 449 20.75 26.58 19.45
C ARG A 449 20.38 27.49 20.63
N VAL A 450 19.76 26.94 21.67
CA VAL A 450 19.47 27.67 22.91
C VAL A 450 20.76 28.08 23.61
N THR A 451 21.72 27.16 23.77
CA THR A 451 22.99 27.46 24.44
C THR A 451 23.75 28.60 23.75
N ALA A 452 23.85 28.56 22.41
CA ALA A 452 24.49 29.61 21.63
C ALA A 452 23.76 30.95 21.75
N ALA A 453 22.44 30.97 21.53
CA ALA A 453 21.65 32.20 21.59
C ALA A 453 21.66 32.87 22.98
N VAL A 454 21.79 32.11 24.07
CA VAL A 454 21.95 32.66 25.42
C VAL A 454 23.39 33.13 25.67
N ALA A 455 24.41 32.38 25.24
CA ALA A 455 25.81 32.75 25.45
C ALA A 455 26.24 34.03 24.69
N ASP A 456 25.56 34.37 23.60
CA ASP A 456 25.75 35.64 22.87
C ASP A 456 25.20 36.88 23.62
N VAL A 457 24.52 36.72 24.76
CA VAL A 457 23.94 37.84 25.52
C VAL A 457 24.97 38.45 26.49
N PRO A 458 25.31 39.75 26.36
CA PRO A 458 26.26 40.39 27.27
C PRO A 458 25.83 40.29 28.74
N GLY A 459 26.69 39.69 29.57
CA GLY A 459 26.45 39.49 31.00
C GLY A 459 26.11 38.06 31.41
N THR A 460 25.89 37.12 30.47
CA THR A 460 25.72 35.71 30.81
C THR A 460 27.05 35.01 31.10
N GLY A 461 27.07 34.18 32.14
CA GLY A 461 28.16 33.28 32.49
C GLY A 461 27.94 31.88 31.89
N ALA A 462 28.14 30.83 32.70
CA ALA A 462 27.92 29.46 32.27
C ALA A 462 26.43 29.20 31.97
N VAL A 463 26.14 28.69 30.76
CA VAL A 463 24.77 28.34 30.33
C VAL A 463 24.54 26.84 30.50
N LYS A 464 23.39 26.48 31.09
CA LYS A 464 22.90 25.11 31.22
C LYS A 464 21.48 25.02 30.67
N VAL A 465 21.26 24.16 29.69
CA VAL A 465 19.91 23.82 29.21
C VAL A 465 19.43 22.55 29.90
N SER A 466 18.17 22.52 30.34
CA SER A 466 17.46 21.30 30.72
C SER A 466 16.24 21.10 29.83
N LEU A 467 15.89 19.84 29.60
CA LEU A 467 14.80 19.44 28.72
C LEU A 467 13.73 18.72 29.53
N ASP A 468 12.50 19.18 29.37
CA ASP A 468 11.27 18.60 29.92
C ASP A 468 10.33 18.24 28.75
N VAL A 469 9.18 17.63 29.01
CA VAL A 469 8.23 17.24 27.96
C VAL A 469 6.87 17.89 28.22
N MET A 470 6.25 18.43 27.18
CA MET A 470 4.91 19.01 27.26
C MET A 470 3.90 18.01 27.83
N ASN A 471 3.06 18.46 28.76
CA ASN A 471 1.88 17.73 29.21
C ASN A 471 0.76 17.80 28.15
N ASP A 472 -0.33 17.06 28.34
CA ASP A 472 -1.39 16.99 27.33
C ASP A 472 -2.15 18.31 27.14
N GLU A 473 -2.33 19.12 28.19
CA GLU A 473 -2.93 20.46 28.06
C GLU A 473 -2.08 21.40 27.20
N GLN A 474 -0.75 21.34 27.36
CA GLN A 474 0.22 22.08 26.55
C GLN A 474 0.24 21.61 25.10
N ARG A 475 0.10 20.29 24.85
CA ARG A 475 -0.04 19.74 23.50
C ARG A 475 -1.36 20.17 22.84
N THR A 476 -2.48 20.18 23.57
CA THR A 476 -3.77 20.67 23.08
C THR A 476 -3.66 22.15 22.68
N GLU A 477 -3.03 22.98 23.50
CA GLU A 477 -2.88 24.40 23.21
C GLU A 477 -1.92 24.66 22.05
N LEU A 478 -0.81 23.91 21.96
CA LEU A 478 0.10 23.93 20.80
C LEU A 478 -0.64 23.51 19.50
N ARG A 479 -1.47 22.45 19.55
CA ARG A 479 -2.31 22.03 18.42
C ARG A 479 -3.24 23.16 17.98
N LYS A 480 -3.95 23.82 18.92
CA LYS A 480 -4.81 24.97 18.62
C LYS A 480 -4.05 26.16 18.06
N GLN A 481 -2.86 26.47 18.59
CA GLN A 481 -2.04 27.58 18.11
C GLN A 481 -1.54 27.35 16.67
N LEU A 482 -1.40 26.09 16.25
CA LEU A 482 -0.91 25.72 14.91
C LEU A 482 -2.03 25.40 13.91
N ARG A 483 -3.23 25.02 14.36
CA ARG A 483 -4.37 24.59 13.50
C ARG A 483 -5.69 25.32 13.72
N GLY A 484 -5.76 26.23 14.69
CA GLY A 484 -7.02 26.80 15.18
C GLY A 484 -7.86 25.80 15.98
N ASP A 485 -9.05 26.23 16.40
CA ASP A 485 -9.96 25.47 17.27
C ASP A 485 -10.81 24.42 16.51
N ALA A 486 -10.35 24.00 15.32
CA ALA A 486 -11.03 23.03 14.47
C ALA A 486 -11.00 21.62 15.12
N ARG A 487 -12.17 21.00 15.25
CA ARG A 487 -12.31 19.66 15.82
C ARG A 487 -11.85 18.54 14.90
N GLU A 488 -12.18 18.62 13.61
CA GLU A 488 -11.79 17.61 12.62
C GLU A 488 -10.67 18.15 11.71
N PRO A 489 -9.65 17.34 11.39
CA PRO A 489 -8.64 17.69 10.40
C PRO A 489 -9.26 17.84 9.00
N VAL A 490 -9.16 19.04 8.41
CA VAL A 490 -9.47 19.30 7.00
C VAL A 490 -8.20 19.26 6.16
N ILE A 491 -8.31 18.89 4.89
CA ILE A 491 -7.19 19.01 3.94
C ILE A 491 -7.04 20.50 3.57
N PRO A 492 -5.93 21.18 3.92
CA PRO A 492 -5.77 22.62 3.70
C PRO A 492 -5.61 22.96 2.22
N PHE A 493 -5.10 22.02 1.42
CA PHE A 493 -4.83 22.19 -0.02
C PHE A 493 -6.09 22.10 -0.89
N ALA A 494 -7.18 21.57 -0.35
CA ALA A 494 -8.47 21.44 -1.02
C ALA A 494 -9.43 22.62 -0.73
N GLN A 495 -9.02 23.56 0.14
CA GLN A 495 -9.84 24.73 0.47
C GLN A 495 -9.82 25.77 -0.68
N PRO A 496 -10.92 26.47 -0.99
CA PRO A 496 -11.00 27.37 -2.14
C PRO A 496 -10.04 28.58 -2.11
N ASP A 497 -9.62 28.99 -0.92
CA ASP A 497 -8.67 30.06 -0.65
C ASP A 497 -7.20 29.60 -0.64
N SER A 498 -6.95 28.28 -0.65
CA SER A 498 -5.61 27.71 -0.54
C SER A 498 -4.68 28.20 -1.65
N LEU A 499 -3.52 28.75 -1.26
CA LEU A 499 -2.51 29.27 -2.19
C LEU A 499 -1.52 28.19 -2.67
N THR A 500 -1.43 27.06 -1.99
CA THR A 500 -0.54 25.95 -2.33
C THR A 500 -0.83 25.40 -3.72
N ARG A 501 0.23 25.19 -4.52
CA ARG A 501 0.17 24.44 -5.77
C ARG A 501 0.47 22.98 -5.51
N VAL A 502 -0.47 22.10 -5.83
CA VAL A 502 -0.29 20.65 -5.64
C VAL A 502 0.04 20.02 -6.99
N TYR A 503 1.21 19.39 -7.09
CA TYR A 503 1.68 18.70 -8.28
C TYR A 503 1.67 17.19 -8.08
N ALA A 504 0.78 16.50 -8.79
CA ALA A 504 0.70 15.05 -8.81
C ALA A 504 1.67 14.49 -9.87
N VAL A 505 2.79 13.91 -9.42
CA VAL A 505 3.82 13.37 -10.31
C VAL A 505 3.47 11.92 -10.67
N ALA A 506 3.05 11.71 -11.92
CA ALA A 506 2.53 10.44 -12.43
C ALA A 506 3.49 9.81 -13.44
N SER A 507 3.44 8.48 -13.60
CA SER A 507 4.13 7.77 -14.69
C SER A 507 3.32 6.59 -15.22
N GLY A 508 3.50 6.25 -16.49
CA GLY A 508 2.85 5.07 -17.08
C GLY A 508 3.35 3.74 -16.52
N LYS A 509 4.65 3.65 -16.22
CA LYS A 509 5.31 2.44 -15.75
C LYS A 509 6.27 2.73 -14.60
N GLY A 510 6.63 1.69 -13.85
CA GLY A 510 7.73 1.74 -12.89
C GLY A 510 9.09 1.94 -13.58
N GLY A 511 10.07 2.42 -12.82
CA GLY A 511 11.46 2.54 -13.30
C GLY A 511 11.77 3.75 -14.20
N VAL A 512 10.82 4.63 -14.52
CA VAL A 512 11.10 5.86 -15.31
C VAL A 512 11.83 6.96 -14.53
N GLY A 513 12.18 6.74 -13.26
CA GLY A 513 12.79 7.75 -12.38
C GLY A 513 11.82 8.86 -11.93
N LYS A 514 10.52 8.58 -11.87
CA LYS A 514 9.47 9.45 -11.30
C LYS A 514 9.91 10.11 -10.00
N SER A 515 10.20 9.31 -8.97
CA SER A 515 10.62 9.77 -7.64
C SER A 515 11.94 10.56 -7.66
N THR A 516 12.85 10.21 -8.58
CA THR A 516 14.10 10.94 -8.85
C THR A 516 13.82 12.36 -9.36
N VAL A 517 12.83 12.53 -10.24
CA VAL A 517 12.37 13.86 -10.68
C VAL A 517 11.71 14.57 -9.50
N THR A 518 10.80 13.93 -8.77
CA THR A 518 10.08 14.52 -7.63
C THR A 518 11.00 15.12 -6.57
N VAL A 519 12.01 14.39 -6.07
CA VAL A 519 12.93 14.92 -5.05
C VAL A 519 13.79 16.08 -5.56
N ASN A 520 14.20 16.06 -6.83
CA ASN A 520 15.03 17.12 -7.40
C ASN A 520 14.21 18.38 -7.74
N LEU A 521 12.95 18.24 -8.16
CA LEU A 521 12.05 19.39 -8.29
C LEU A 521 11.78 20.01 -6.91
N ALA A 522 11.51 19.19 -5.89
CA ALA A 522 11.27 19.68 -4.54
C ALA A 522 12.48 20.43 -3.96
N ALA A 523 13.68 19.83 -4.04
CA ALA A 523 14.92 20.44 -3.59
C ALA A 523 15.29 21.70 -4.39
N ALA A 524 15.04 21.72 -5.70
CA ALA A 524 15.24 22.91 -6.53
C ALA A 524 14.31 24.07 -6.13
N MET A 525 13.04 23.78 -5.84
CA MET A 525 12.07 24.77 -5.39
C MET A 525 12.41 25.30 -3.98
N ALA A 526 12.77 24.42 -3.05
CA ALA A 526 13.18 24.81 -1.69
C ALA A 526 14.47 25.65 -1.71
N ALA A 527 15.45 25.30 -2.56
CA ALA A 527 16.67 26.10 -2.77
C ALA A 527 16.41 27.49 -3.41
N ARG A 528 15.21 27.74 -3.96
CA ARG A 528 14.74 29.06 -4.40
C ARG A 528 13.95 29.83 -3.32
N GLY A 529 13.81 29.29 -2.11
CA GLY A 529 13.12 29.91 -0.98
C GLY A 529 11.61 29.69 -0.96
N LEU A 530 11.07 28.76 -1.76
CA LEU A 530 9.66 28.35 -1.68
C LEU A 530 9.46 27.41 -0.48
N SER A 531 8.31 27.46 0.18
CA SER A 531 7.94 26.45 1.17
C SER A 531 7.41 25.19 0.48
N VAL A 532 8.13 24.07 0.60
CA VAL A 532 7.88 22.84 -0.16
C VAL A 532 7.59 21.64 0.74
N GLY A 533 6.52 20.91 0.39
CA GLY A 533 6.24 19.57 0.90
C GLY A 533 6.39 18.51 -0.20
N VAL A 534 6.77 17.28 0.20
CA VAL A 534 6.67 16.07 -0.63
C VAL A 534 5.92 14.99 0.16
N LEU A 535 4.87 14.44 -0.46
CA LEU A 535 4.16 13.27 0.00
C LEU A 535 4.47 12.09 -0.93
N ASP A 536 5.04 11.03 -0.35
CA ASP A 536 5.32 9.76 -1.03
C ASP A 536 4.05 8.90 -1.01
N ALA A 537 3.31 8.88 -2.13
CA ALA A 537 2.09 8.10 -2.28
C ALA A 537 2.36 6.73 -2.94
N ASP A 538 3.59 6.47 -3.38
CA ASP A 538 4.05 5.19 -3.93
C ASP A 538 4.32 4.20 -2.81
N ILE A 539 3.26 3.86 -2.07
CA ILE A 539 3.30 3.08 -0.82
C ILE A 539 4.01 1.72 -0.98
N HIS A 540 4.01 1.15 -2.19
CA HIS A 540 4.73 -0.09 -2.55
C HIS A 540 6.17 0.16 -3.06
N GLY A 541 6.42 1.26 -3.77
CA GLY A 541 7.71 1.63 -4.36
C GLY A 541 8.47 2.74 -3.60
N HIS A 542 8.14 2.95 -2.32
CA HIS A 542 8.56 4.11 -1.54
C HIS A 542 10.08 4.34 -1.60
N SER A 543 10.46 5.56 -1.90
CA SER A 543 11.87 5.90 -2.15
C SER A 543 12.25 7.32 -1.74
N ILE A 544 11.26 8.22 -1.56
CA ILE A 544 11.49 9.62 -1.23
C ILE A 544 12.36 9.80 0.03
N PRO A 545 12.11 9.12 1.17
CA PRO A 545 12.94 9.32 2.38
C PRO A 545 14.41 8.96 2.16
N ARG A 546 14.68 7.84 1.45
CA ARG A 546 16.05 7.41 1.12
C ARG A 546 16.74 8.43 0.21
N MET A 547 16.06 8.87 -0.85
CA MET A 547 16.60 9.82 -1.82
C MET A 547 16.77 11.25 -1.25
N MET A 548 16.11 11.55 -0.13
CA MET A 548 16.27 12.77 0.66
C MET A 548 17.24 12.60 1.85
N GLY A 549 17.84 11.42 2.03
CA GLY A 549 18.80 11.14 3.12
C GLY A 549 18.17 11.09 4.52
N SER A 550 16.85 10.94 4.61
CA SER A 550 16.09 11.04 5.85
C SER A 550 15.78 9.66 6.45
N THR A 551 16.37 9.36 7.60
CA THR A 551 15.99 8.25 8.49
C THR A 551 15.07 8.69 9.62
N ASP A 552 14.74 9.98 9.69
CA ASP A 552 13.91 10.55 10.76
C ASP A 552 12.46 10.04 10.68
N ARG A 553 11.87 9.73 11.85
CA ARG A 553 10.45 9.39 11.99
C ARG A 553 9.62 10.64 12.33
N PRO A 554 8.38 10.77 11.83
CA PRO A 554 7.46 11.84 12.21
C PRO A 554 7.18 11.92 13.71
N THR A 555 7.15 13.13 14.26
CA THR A 555 6.79 13.39 15.66
C THR A 555 5.28 13.52 15.79
N GLN A 556 4.62 12.68 16.59
CA GLN A 556 3.17 12.76 16.82
C GLN A 556 2.84 13.65 18.03
N VAL A 557 1.97 14.64 17.82
CA VAL A 557 1.45 15.56 18.85
C VAL A 557 -0.07 15.46 18.85
N GLU A 558 -0.64 14.68 19.78
CA GLU A 558 -2.05 14.27 19.77
C GLU A 558 -2.45 13.56 18.46
N SER A 559 -3.41 14.11 17.70
CA SER A 559 -3.81 13.67 16.36
C SER A 559 -3.03 14.36 15.23
N MET A 560 -2.12 15.28 15.55
CA MET A 560 -1.29 15.97 14.56
C MET A 560 0.05 15.27 14.37
N ILE A 561 0.50 15.18 13.12
CA ILE A 561 1.78 14.58 12.74
C ILE A 561 2.73 15.69 12.29
N LEU A 562 3.91 15.81 12.87
CA LEU A 562 4.96 16.71 12.38
C LEU A 562 5.84 15.94 11.37
N PRO A 563 5.90 16.35 10.09
CA PRO A 563 6.70 15.66 9.09
C PRO A 563 8.19 16.00 9.27
N PRO A 564 9.11 15.02 9.12
CA PRO A 564 10.54 15.29 9.07
C PRO A 564 10.92 16.27 7.94
N ILE A 565 11.99 17.02 8.16
CA ILE A 565 12.49 18.02 7.20
C ILE A 565 13.87 17.59 6.72
N ALA A 566 14.04 17.51 5.41
CA ALA A 566 15.31 17.20 4.75
C ALA A 566 15.51 18.14 3.57
N HIS A 567 16.70 18.74 3.45
CA HIS A 567 17.02 19.71 2.39
C HIS A 567 16.00 20.86 2.26
N GLU A 568 15.52 21.39 3.41
CA GLU A 568 14.44 22.38 3.54
C GLU A 568 13.05 21.97 2.99
N VAL A 569 12.87 20.70 2.62
CA VAL A 569 11.58 20.12 2.20
C VAL A 569 10.97 19.33 3.36
N LYS A 570 9.67 19.53 3.62
CA LYS A 570 8.87 18.67 4.51
C LYS A 570 8.57 17.35 3.79
N VAL A 571 8.92 16.20 4.38
CA VAL A 571 8.77 14.87 3.74
C VAL A 571 7.89 13.96 4.59
N ILE A 572 6.81 13.42 4.00
CA ILE A 572 6.04 12.32 4.59
C ILE A 572 6.01 11.11 3.63
N SER A 573 6.23 9.92 4.17
CA SER A 573 6.15 8.64 3.47
C SER A 573 5.72 7.55 4.45
N ILE A 574 4.98 6.54 3.96
CA ILE A 574 4.58 5.40 4.79
C ILE A 574 5.79 4.65 5.38
N ALA A 575 6.93 4.69 4.68
CA ALA A 575 8.19 4.06 5.07
C ALA A 575 8.67 4.48 6.47
N GLN A 576 8.31 5.69 6.91
CA GLN A 576 8.71 6.25 8.20
C GLN A 576 7.86 5.71 9.37
N PHE A 577 6.72 5.08 9.09
CA PHE A 577 5.82 4.46 10.07
C PHE A 577 5.99 2.92 10.13
N THR A 578 6.61 2.31 9.12
CA THR A 578 6.86 0.86 9.06
C THR A 578 8.22 0.49 9.66
N GLU A 579 8.28 -0.58 10.44
CA GLU A 579 9.54 -1.10 10.96
C GLU A 579 10.14 -2.13 9.98
N GLY A 580 11.28 -1.76 9.37
CA GLY A 580 11.97 -2.58 8.38
C GLY A 580 11.16 -2.80 7.09
N ASN A 581 11.57 -3.79 6.31
CA ASN A 581 10.93 -4.12 5.02
C ASN A 581 9.68 -5.03 5.19
N THR A 582 8.85 -4.73 6.19
CA THR A 582 7.68 -5.54 6.56
C THR A 582 6.54 -5.32 5.55
N PRO A 583 6.11 -6.33 4.78
CA PRO A 583 5.15 -6.14 3.69
C PRO A 583 3.72 -5.97 4.20
N VAL A 584 3.34 -4.72 4.48
CA VAL A 584 1.95 -4.35 4.80
C VAL A 584 1.12 -4.36 3.51
N VAL A 585 0.03 -5.14 3.47
CA VAL A 585 -0.85 -5.24 2.30
C VAL A 585 -1.90 -4.13 2.34
N TRP A 586 -1.62 -3.03 1.65
CA TRP A 586 -2.54 -1.91 1.50
C TRP A 586 -3.63 -2.22 0.46
N ARG A 587 -4.88 -1.88 0.77
CA ARG A 587 -6.03 -1.96 -0.15
C ARG A 587 -6.45 -0.56 -0.57
N GLY A 588 -7.09 -0.39 -1.74
CA GLY A 588 -7.58 0.90 -2.24
C GLY A 588 -8.23 1.83 -1.18
N PRO A 589 -9.21 1.37 -0.40
CA PRO A 589 -9.82 2.17 0.67
C PRO A 589 -8.87 2.53 1.83
N MET A 590 -7.84 1.72 2.10
CA MET A 590 -6.79 2.03 3.09
C MET A 590 -5.79 3.03 2.52
N LEU A 591 -5.43 2.91 1.23
CA LEU A 591 -4.61 3.90 0.52
C LEU A 591 -5.30 5.27 0.50
N HIS A 592 -6.61 5.30 0.23
CA HIS A 592 -7.42 6.52 0.30
C HIS A 592 -7.43 7.14 1.70
N ARG A 593 -7.68 6.34 2.75
CA ARG A 593 -7.65 6.82 4.15
C ARG A 593 -6.26 7.29 4.57
N ALA A 594 -5.20 6.59 4.21
CA ALA A 594 -3.82 6.99 4.53
C ALA A 594 -3.42 8.29 3.81
N LEU A 595 -3.81 8.44 2.54
CA LEU A 595 -3.63 9.67 1.77
C LEU A 595 -4.43 10.83 2.39
N GLN A 596 -5.71 10.63 2.71
CA GLN A 596 -6.53 11.61 3.42
C GLN A 596 -5.87 12.02 4.75
N GLN A 597 -5.35 11.05 5.51
CA GLN A 597 -4.67 11.30 6.78
C GLN A 597 -3.38 12.10 6.59
N PHE A 598 -2.50 11.72 5.65
CA PHE A 598 -1.27 12.47 5.37
C PHE A 598 -1.53 13.86 4.78
N LEU A 599 -2.69 14.09 4.16
CA LEU A 599 -3.09 15.40 3.66
C LEU A 599 -3.77 16.29 4.72
N ALA A 600 -4.37 15.72 5.77
CA ALA A 600 -5.10 16.46 6.80
C ALA A 600 -4.39 16.54 8.17
N ASP A 601 -3.84 15.42 8.66
CA ASP A 601 -3.25 15.30 10.02
C ASP A 601 -1.79 15.79 10.08
N VAL A 602 -1.09 15.81 8.95
CA VAL A 602 0.29 16.29 8.87
C VAL A 602 0.36 17.82 8.93
N TYR A 603 1.23 18.38 9.77
CA TYR A 603 1.44 19.81 9.91
C TYR A 603 2.37 20.37 8.82
N TRP A 604 1.80 20.51 7.64
CA TRP A 604 2.45 21.11 6.48
C TRP A 604 2.74 22.61 6.69
N GLY A 605 1.86 23.34 7.39
CA GLY A 605 1.93 24.81 7.44
C GLY A 605 1.64 25.44 6.07
N ASP A 606 2.01 26.70 5.90
CA ASP A 606 1.78 27.44 4.66
C ASP A 606 2.80 27.02 3.58
N LEU A 607 2.39 26.10 2.70
CA LEU A 607 3.20 25.64 1.56
C LEU A 607 2.90 26.46 0.29
N ASP A 608 3.94 26.89 -0.41
CA ASP A 608 3.87 27.34 -1.82
C ASP A 608 3.57 26.16 -2.75
N VAL A 609 4.20 25.00 -2.48
CA VAL A 609 4.15 23.81 -3.33
C VAL A 609 4.09 22.52 -2.50
N LEU A 610 3.22 21.60 -2.91
CA LEU A 610 3.20 20.21 -2.45
C LEU A 610 3.36 19.29 -3.66
N LEU A 611 4.37 18.42 -3.66
CA LEU A 611 4.53 17.38 -4.67
C LEU A 611 4.02 16.04 -4.14
N LEU A 612 3.24 15.31 -4.95
CA LEU A 612 2.73 13.99 -4.63
C LEU A 612 3.41 12.97 -5.54
N ASP A 613 4.22 12.07 -5.00
CA ASP A 613 4.86 10.99 -5.77
C ASP A 613 3.89 9.82 -5.92
N LEU A 614 3.12 9.77 -7.02
CA LEU A 614 2.08 8.75 -7.20
C LEU A 614 2.68 7.37 -7.48
N PRO A 615 2.00 6.24 -7.19
CA PRO A 615 2.44 4.94 -7.71
C PRO A 615 2.37 4.91 -9.25
N PRO A 616 3.14 4.03 -9.91
CA PRO A 616 3.09 3.89 -11.37
C PRO A 616 1.74 3.37 -11.87
N GLY A 617 1.26 3.92 -12.99
CA GLY A 617 0.00 3.58 -13.64
C GLY A 617 -1.17 4.49 -13.27
N THR A 618 -2.40 4.02 -13.49
CA THR A 618 -3.66 4.77 -13.30
C THR A 618 -4.50 4.21 -12.15
N GLY A 619 -3.86 3.77 -11.06
CA GLY A 619 -4.52 3.07 -9.95
C GLY A 619 -5.26 3.98 -8.97
N ASP A 620 -5.92 3.34 -7.98
CA ASP A 620 -6.79 3.94 -6.95
C ASP A 620 -6.24 5.21 -6.28
N VAL A 621 -4.91 5.31 -6.12
CA VAL A 621 -4.26 6.47 -5.50
C VAL A 621 -4.42 7.73 -6.34
N ALA A 622 -4.30 7.65 -7.68
CA ALA A 622 -4.47 8.80 -8.56
C ALA A 622 -5.93 9.29 -8.57
N ILE A 623 -6.89 8.36 -8.53
CA ILE A 623 -8.32 8.66 -8.37
C ILE A 623 -8.58 9.29 -6.98
N SER A 624 -7.94 8.77 -5.93
CA SER A 624 -8.06 9.31 -4.57
C SER A 624 -7.48 10.72 -4.45
N VAL A 625 -6.35 11.02 -5.11
CA VAL A 625 -5.82 12.38 -5.20
C VAL A 625 -6.83 13.32 -5.87
N ALA A 626 -7.49 12.90 -6.95
CA ALA A 626 -8.52 13.71 -7.59
C ALA A 626 -9.76 13.97 -6.72
N GLN A 627 -10.13 13.01 -5.87
CA GLN A 627 -11.25 13.15 -4.93
C GLN A 627 -10.90 14.04 -3.74
N LEU A 628 -9.68 13.92 -3.21
CA LEU A 628 -9.21 14.61 -2.01
C LEU A 628 -8.64 16.01 -2.30
N ILE A 629 -8.04 16.23 -3.47
CA ILE A 629 -7.51 17.51 -3.97
C ILE A 629 -7.86 17.65 -5.46
N PRO A 630 -9.11 18.04 -5.81
CA PRO A 630 -9.53 18.19 -7.21
C PRO A 630 -8.73 19.23 -8.00
N ASN A 631 -8.12 20.18 -7.29
CA ASN A 631 -7.26 21.25 -7.82
C ASN A 631 -5.79 20.85 -8.01
N ALA A 632 -5.41 19.59 -7.76
CA ALA A 632 -4.05 19.11 -8.03
C ALA A 632 -3.80 19.01 -9.55
N GLU A 633 -2.65 19.54 -10.00
CA GLU A 633 -2.23 19.50 -11.40
C GLU A 633 -1.25 18.34 -11.65
N ILE A 634 -1.35 17.67 -12.80
CA ILE A 634 -0.57 16.46 -13.11
C ILE A 634 0.71 16.78 -13.89
N VAL A 635 1.85 16.25 -13.43
CA VAL A 635 3.13 16.24 -14.16
C VAL A 635 3.42 14.80 -14.59
N VAL A 636 3.57 14.55 -15.89
CA VAL A 636 3.77 13.19 -16.42
C VAL A 636 5.26 12.93 -16.66
N VAL A 637 5.83 11.93 -15.98
CA VAL A 637 7.21 11.47 -16.20
C VAL A 637 7.22 10.26 -17.14
N THR A 638 8.05 10.32 -18.18
CA THR A 638 8.23 9.26 -19.17
C THR A 638 9.71 9.12 -19.55
N THR A 639 10.05 8.19 -20.45
CA THR A 639 11.37 8.09 -21.09
C THR A 639 11.23 8.05 -22.62
N PRO A 640 12.31 8.19 -23.41
CA PRO A 640 12.22 8.20 -24.88
C PRO A 640 11.65 6.92 -25.51
N GLN A 641 11.65 5.80 -24.77
CA GLN A 641 11.16 4.52 -25.26
C GLN A 641 9.68 4.62 -25.66
N LEU A 642 9.33 4.23 -26.88
CA LEU A 642 7.94 4.26 -27.37
C LEU A 642 6.97 3.52 -26.42
N ALA A 643 7.36 2.35 -25.90
CA ALA A 643 6.57 1.60 -24.93
C ALA A 643 6.46 2.27 -23.53
N ALA A 644 7.32 3.24 -23.20
CA ALA A 644 7.10 4.12 -22.04
C ALA A 644 6.08 5.20 -22.38
N ALA A 645 6.23 5.85 -23.55
CA ALA A 645 5.37 6.90 -24.03
C ALA A 645 3.89 6.46 -24.13
N GLU A 646 3.60 5.29 -24.70
CA GLU A 646 2.22 4.80 -24.88
C GLU A 646 1.51 4.45 -23.57
N VAL A 647 2.26 4.11 -22.50
CA VAL A 647 1.67 3.90 -21.17
C VAL A 647 1.63 5.21 -20.38
N ALA A 648 2.55 6.13 -20.61
CA ALA A 648 2.50 7.49 -20.05
C ALA A 648 1.33 8.31 -20.62
N GLU A 649 0.93 8.08 -21.88
CA GLU A 649 -0.31 8.59 -22.46
C GLU A 649 -1.54 8.11 -21.67
N ARG A 650 -1.58 6.81 -21.30
CA ARG A 650 -2.64 6.27 -20.44
C ARG A 650 -2.60 6.90 -19.04
N ALA A 651 -1.42 7.08 -18.45
CA ALA A 651 -1.27 7.81 -17.18
C ALA A 651 -1.79 9.25 -17.26
N GLY A 652 -1.56 9.97 -18.35
CA GLY A 652 -2.14 11.30 -18.57
C GLY A 652 -3.65 11.27 -18.85
N SER A 653 -4.18 10.20 -19.44
CA SER A 653 -5.62 10.07 -19.74
C SER A 653 -6.53 10.09 -18.51
N ILE A 654 -5.99 9.74 -17.32
CA ILE A 654 -6.74 9.89 -16.06
C ILE A 654 -7.16 11.34 -15.80
N ALA A 655 -6.37 12.33 -16.24
CA ALA A 655 -6.66 13.75 -16.13
C ALA A 655 -7.98 14.14 -16.84
N VAL A 656 -8.33 13.45 -17.93
CA VAL A 656 -9.61 13.65 -18.64
C VAL A 656 -10.77 13.12 -17.81
N GLN A 657 -10.59 11.97 -17.16
CA GLN A 657 -11.60 11.34 -16.30
C GLN A 657 -11.81 12.11 -14.99
N THR A 658 -10.72 12.56 -14.36
CA THR A 658 -10.73 13.31 -13.09
C THR A 658 -10.95 14.82 -13.27
N ARG A 659 -10.90 15.31 -14.52
CA ARG A 659 -10.90 16.74 -14.89
C ARG A 659 -9.72 17.54 -14.31
N GLN A 660 -8.67 16.85 -13.86
CA GLN A 660 -7.45 17.50 -13.40
C GLN A 660 -6.67 18.08 -14.58
N ARG A 661 -5.89 19.13 -14.30
CA ARG A 661 -5.12 19.82 -15.34
C ARG A 661 -3.74 19.21 -15.48
N ILE A 662 -3.34 18.80 -16.70
CA ILE A 662 -1.95 18.41 -16.97
C ILE A 662 -1.09 19.69 -17.12
N VAL A 663 0.07 19.74 -16.45
CA VAL A 663 1.00 20.87 -16.48
C VAL A 663 2.00 20.77 -17.62
N GLY A 664 2.44 19.55 -17.89
CA GLY A 664 3.41 19.20 -18.92
C GLY A 664 4.01 17.81 -18.70
N VAL A 665 4.92 17.43 -19.58
CA VAL A 665 5.66 16.15 -19.58
C VAL A 665 7.12 16.40 -19.22
N VAL A 666 7.73 15.50 -18.46
CA VAL A 666 9.18 15.42 -18.27
C VAL A 666 9.68 14.14 -18.92
N GLU A 667 10.59 14.27 -19.89
CA GLU A 667 11.31 13.11 -20.43
C GLU A 667 12.57 12.90 -19.57
N ASN A 668 12.60 11.80 -18.83
CA ASN A 668 13.79 11.38 -18.08
C ASN A 668 14.56 10.32 -18.87
N MET A 669 15.85 10.19 -18.59
CA MET A 669 16.77 9.31 -19.33
C MET A 669 16.81 9.63 -20.83
N SER A 670 16.78 10.92 -21.19
CA SER A 670 16.64 11.41 -22.57
C SER A 670 17.77 10.99 -23.51
N GLY A 671 18.98 10.87 -22.99
CA GLY A 671 20.19 10.39 -23.66
C GLY A 671 21.38 10.44 -22.70
N LEU A 672 22.49 9.76 -23.02
CA LEU A 672 23.73 9.79 -22.22
C LEU A 672 24.73 10.76 -22.83
N LEU A 673 25.15 11.78 -22.07
CA LEU A 673 26.20 12.71 -22.49
C LEU A 673 27.57 12.02 -22.43
N LEU A 674 28.32 12.10 -23.53
CA LEU A 674 29.66 11.52 -23.66
C LEU A 674 30.77 12.58 -23.43
N PRO A 675 31.99 12.17 -23.04
CA PRO A 675 33.09 13.11 -22.76
C PRO A 675 33.56 13.96 -23.96
N ASP A 676 33.16 13.62 -25.18
CA ASP A 676 33.41 14.41 -26.40
C ASP A 676 32.34 15.48 -26.68
N GLY A 677 31.30 15.57 -25.83
CA GLY A 677 30.18 16.50 -25.99
C GLY A 677 29.03 15.98 -26.86
N SER A 678 29.11 14.75 -27.36
CA SER A 678 27.99 14.10 -28.08
C SER A 678 27.00 13.42 -27.13
N THR A 679 25.80 13.10 -27.63
CA THR A 679 24.76 12.39 -26.85
C THR A 679 24.49 11.03 -27.47
N MET A 680 24.61 9.96 -26.67
CA MET A 680 24.19 8.62 -27.04
C MET A 680 22.71 8.42 -26.70
N GLN A 681 21.87 8.19 -27.70
CA GLN A 681 20.43 7.95 -27.54
C GLN A 681 20.14 6.50 -27.08
N VAL A 682 20.58 6.15 -25.86
CA VAL A 682 20.53 4.80 -25.26
C VAL A 682 19.13 4.16 -25.33
N PHE A 683 18.08 4.99 -25.31
CA PHE A 683 16.68 4.56 -25.29
C PHE A 683 15.83 5.07 -26.47
N GLY A 684 16.49 5.56 -27.54
CA GLY A 684 15.83 6.34 -28.59
C GLY A 684 15.66 7.81 -28.18
N GLU A 685 14.82 8.55 -28.91
CA GLU A 685 14.61 9.99 -28.71
C GLU A 685 13.16 10.41 -29.00
N GLY A 686 12.71 11.53 -28.40
CA GLY A 686 11.46 12.19 -28.76
C GLY A 686 10.17 11.59 -28.18
N GLY A 687 10.25 10.50 -27.41
CA GLY A 687 9.09 9.86 -26.78
C GLY A 687 8.28 10.83 -25.90
N GLY A 688 8.95 11.67 -25.11
CA GLY A 688 8.30 12.70 -24.29
C GLY A 688 7.60 13.80 -25.09
N ARG A 689 8.15 14.19 -26.24
CA ARG A 689 7.47 15.11 -27.17
C ARG A 689 6.21 14.46 -27.75
N GLN A 690 6.28 13.18 -28.11
CA GLN A 690 5.11 12.44 -28.59
C GLN A 690 4.03 12.32 -27.50
N VAL A 691 4.39 12.07 -26.24
CA VAL A 691 3.42 12.11 -25.11
C VAL A 691 2.78 13.49 -24.98
N ALA A 692 3.58 14.57 -25.02
CA ALA A 692 3.09 15.94 -24.95
C ALA A 692 2.08 16.26 -26.08
N GLU A 693 2.40 15.91 -27.33
CA GLU A 693 1.52 16.09 -28.50
C GLU A 693 0.26 15.21 -28.48
N ARG A 694 0.33 13.98 -27.94
CA ARG A 694 -0.84 13.10 -27.77
C ARG A 694 -1.75 13.61 -26.65
N LEU A 695 -1.20 13.92 -25.48
CA LEU A 695 -1.95 14.45 -24.34
C LEU A 695 -2.59 15.80 -24.67
N SER A 696 -1.90 16.71 -25.38
CA SER A 696 -2.47 18.00 -25.80
C SER A 696 -3.75 17.82 -26.64
N ARG A 697 -3.75 16.83 -27.55
CA ARG A 697 -4.94 16.48 -28.35
C ARG A 697 -6.03 15.80 -27.52
N ALA A 698 -5.66 14.97 -26.54
CA ALA A 698 -6.62 14.26 -25.69
C ALA A 698 -7.33 15.19 -24.67
N VAL A 699 -6.64 16.20 -24.14
CA VAL A 699 -7.23 17.17 -23.18
C VAL A 699 -7.79 18.43 -23.85
N GLY A 700 -7.51 18.66 -25.13
CA GLY A 700 -7.97 19.85 -25.87
C GLY A 700 -7.27 21.15 -25.48
N ALA A 701 -6.09 21.08 -24.84
CA ALA A 701 -5.32 22.23 -24.37
C ALA A 701 -3.81 21.92 -24.45
N ASP A 702 -2.97 22.96 -24.49
CA ASP A 702 -1.51 22.80 -24.59
C ASP A 702 -0.90 22.10 -23.35
N VAL A 703 -0.20 20.99 -23.60
CA VAL A 703 0.57 20.22 -22.62
C VAL A 703 2.04 20.19 -23.07
N PRO A 704 2.89 21.10 -22.58
CA PRO A 704 4.27 21.24 -23.05
C PRO A 704 5.18 20.11 -22.56
N LEU A 705 6.26 19.85 -23.31
CA LEU A 705 7.44 19.15 -22.81
C LEU A 705 8.26 20.15 -21.96
N LEU A 706 8.38 19.90 -20.66
CA LEU A 706 8.98 20.81 -19.68
C LEU A 706 10.51 20.76 -19.65
N GLY A 707 11.11 19.63 -20.05
CA GLY A 707 12.55 19.39 -20.04
C GLY A 707 12.91 17.95 -20.43
N GLN A 708 14.19 17.70 -20.74
CA GLN A 708 14.68 16.42 -21.23
C GLN A 708 15.92 15.96 -20.43
N VAL A 709 15.69 15.41 -19.24
CA VAL A 709 16.73 15.07 -18.25
C VAL A 709 17.61 13.90 -18.74
N PRO A 710 18.92 14.12 -18.98
CA PRO A 710 19.79 13.06 -19.50
C PRO A 710 20.18 12.02 -18.46
N LEU A 711 20.68 10.88 -18.94
CA LEU A 711 21.34 9.86 -18.11
C LEU A 711 22.68 10.41 -17.59
N ASP A 712 22.87 10.36 -16.28
CA ASP A 712 24.11 10.73 -15.60
C ASP A 712 24.33 9.80 -14.38
N PRO A 713 25.46 9.09 -14.28
CA PRO A 713 25.80 8.32 -13.07
C PRO A 713 25.81 9.16 -11.79
N ALA A 714 26.11 10.46 -11.87
CA ALA A 714 26.06 11.35 -10.71
C ALA A 714 24.65 11.54 -10.17
N LEU A 715 23.61 11.56 -11.02
CA LEU A 715 22.20 11.60 -10.59
C LEU A 715 21.83 10.37 -9.77
N VAL A 716 22.31 9.20 -10.17
CA VAL A 716 22.10 7.93 -9.45
C VAL A 716 22.83 7.96 -8.11
N ALA A 717 24.11 8.32 -8.11
CA ALA A 717 24.92 8.42 -6.89
C ALA A 717 24.35 9.44 -5.88
N ALA A 718 23.86 10.59 -6.34
CA ALA A 718 23.17 11.59 -5.53
C ALA A 718 21.87 11.07 -4.91
N GLY A 719 21.12 10.24 -5.65
CA GLY A 719 19.92 9.57 -5.17
C GLY A 719 20.18 8.48 -4.12
N ASP A 720 21.29 7.74 -4.24
CA ASP A 720 21.68 6.73 -3.27
C ASP A 720 22.45 7.31 -2.06
N SER A 721 23.10 8.46 -2.21
CA SER A 721 23.70 9.21 -1.09
C SER A 721 22.71 10.08 -0.32
N GLY A 722 21.45 10.18 -0.78
CA GLY A 722 20.41 10.98 -0.14
C GLY A 722 20.54 12.50 -0.28
N THR A 723 21.32 13.00 -1.26
CA THR A 723 21.55 14.44 -1.47
C THR A 723 21.27 14.81 -2.94
N PRO A 724 20.06 15.29 -3.27
CA PRO A 724 19.62 15.57 -4.64
C PRO A 724 20.64 16.31 -5.51
N ILE A 725 20.77 15.93 -6.79
CA ILE A 725 21.83 16.43 -7.68
C ILE A 725 21.77 17.94 -7.89
N VAL A 726 20.58 18.54 -7.79
CA VAL A 726 20.37 19.99 -7.85
C VAL A 726 21.04 20.75 -6.70
N LEU A 727 21.43 20.05 -5.62
CA LEU A 727 22.18 20.58 -4.47
C LEU A 727 23.63 20.11 -4.46
N SER A 728 23.89 18.82 -4.76
CA SER A 728 25.23 18.22 -4.67
C SER A 728 26.12 18.49 -5.89
N ALA A 729 25.56 18.69 -7.08
CA ALA A 729 26.29 19.11 -8.28
C ALA A 729 25.43 20.08 -9.14
N PRO A 730 25.11 21.28 -8.62
CA PRO A 730 24.16 22.20 -9.25
C PRO A 730 24.54 22.56 -10.70
N ASP A 731 25.84 22.66 -11.00
CA ASP A 731 26.33 23.03 -12.32
C ASP A 731 26.36 21.89 -13.35
N SER A 732 26.00 20.66 -12.96
CA SER A 732 25.82 19.55 -13.91
C SER A 732 24.70 19.84 -14.93
N PRO A 733 24.76 19.26 -16.15
CA PRO A 733 23.69 19.40 -17.14
C PRO A 733 22.33 18.93 -16.60
N VAL A 734 22.31 17.81 -15.88
CA VAL A 734 21.10 17.25 -15.23
C VAL A 734 20.51 18.23 -14.21
N ALA A 735 21.33 18.82 -13.34
CA ALA A 735 20.86 19.79 -12.35
C ALA A 735 20.41 21.12 -12.99
N LYS A 736 20.87 21.45 -14.19
CA LYS A 736 20.38 22.60 -14.97
C LYS A 736 19.02 22.30 -15.60
N GLU A 737 18.85 21.14 -16.23
CA GLU A 737 17.54 20.69 -16.75
C GLU A 737 16.47 20.60 -15.65
N LEU A 738 16.77 19.92 -14.52
CA LEU A 738 15.82 19.76 -13.42
C LEU A 738 15.44 21.10 -12.76
N ARG A 739 16.38 22.06 -12.69
CA ARG A 739 16.06 23.42 -12.24
C ARG A 739 15.25 24.20 -13.28
N GLY A 740 15.49 24.01 -14.58
CA GLY A 740 14.64 24.56 -15.65
C GLY A 740 13.18 24.07 -15.58
N VAL A 741 12.97 22.77 -15.33
CA VAL A 741 11.63 22.20 -15.10
C VAL A 741 10.99 22.79 -13.85
N ALA A 742 11.73 22.88 -12.73
CA ALA A 742 11.23 23.48 -11.51
C ALA A 742 10.83 24.96 -11.72
N ASP A 743 11.67 25.73 -12.41
CA ASP A 743 11.44 27.13 -12.74
C ASP A 743 10.19 27.32 -13.61
N ALA A 744 9.97 26.44 -14.60
CA ALA A 744 8.78 26.46 -15.46
C ALA A 744 7.48 26.20 -14.67
N LEU A 745 7.51 25.30 -13.69
CA LEU A 745 6.40 25.05 -12.76
C LEU A 745 6.19 26.25 -11.82
N SER A 746 7.26 26.73 -11.18
CA SER A 746 7.23 27.81 -10.20
C SER A 746 6.84 29.18 -10.79
N ALA A 747 7.21 29.49 -12.03
CA ALA A 747 6.93 30.76 -12.68
C ALA A 747 5.50 30.91 -13.21
N ARG A 748 4.71 29.83 -13.25
CA ARG A 748 3.35 29.84 -13.82
C ARG A 748 2.38 30.65 -12.95
N ARG A 749 2.03 31.86 -13.40
CA ARG A 749 1.07 32.73 -12.71
C ARG A 749 -0.31 32.08 -12.64
N ARG A 750 -0.89 32.03 -11.44
CA ARG A 750 -2.27 31.58 -11.22
C ARG A 750 -3.24 32.56 -11.89
N GLY A 751 -4.29 32.05 -12.53
CA GLY A 751 -5.34 32.91 -13.07
C GLY A 751 -6.19 33.50 -11.94
N LEU A 752 -6.32 34.82 -11.89
CA LEU A 752 -7.12 35.53 -10.85
C LEU A 752 -8.65 35.45 -11.09
N ALA A 753 -9.09 34.81 -12.18
CA ALA A 753 -10.50 34.68 -12.52
C ALA A 753 -11.23 33.82 -11.49
N GLY A 754 -12.27 34.37 -10.86
CA GLY A 754 -13.09 33.69 -9.86
C GLY A 754 -12.59 33.81 -8.41
N MET A 755 -11.39 34.37 -8.16
CA MET A 755 -10.93 34.60 -6.79
C MET A 755 -11.62 35.84 -6.18
N SER A 756 -12.25 35.68 -5.02
CA SER A 756 -12.70 36.82 -4.22
C SER A 756 -11.49 37.53 -3.61
N LEU A 757 -11.26 38.79 -3.97
CA LEU A 757 -10.11 39.57 -3.51
C LEU A 757 -10.22 40.04 -2.05
N GLY A 758 -11.28 39.66 -1.31
CA GLY A 758 -11.54 40.13 0.06
C GLY A 758 -11.87 41.62 0.18
N LEU A 759 -11.93 42.36 -0.93
CA LEU A 759 -12.20 43.79 -0.99
C LEU A 759 -13.70 44.06 -0.80
N ASP A 760 -14.08 44.43 0.41
CA ASP A 760 -15.36 45.06 0.73
C ASP A 760 -15.31 46.56 0.37
N PRO A 761 -15.97 47.02 -0.71
CA PRO A 761 -15.92 48.43 -1.13
C PRO A 761 -16.74 49.37 -0.23
N THR A 762 -17.42 48.85 0.81
CA THR A 762 -18.31 49.63 1.67
C THR A 762 -17.66 50.13 2.96
N ARG A 763 -16.42 49.70 3.27
CA ARG A 763 -15.63 50.26 4.38
C ARG A 763 -14.88 51.53 3.96
N ARG A 764 -15.52 52.67 4.20
CA ARG A 764 -14.92 54.01 4.24
C ARG A 764 -15.21 54.66 5.59
#